data_AF-A0AAN8J6C6-F1
#
_entry.id   AF-A0AAN8J6C6-F1
#
_cell.length_a   1.000
_cell.length_b   1.000
_cell.length_c   1.000
_cell.angle_alpha   90.00
_cell.angle_beta   90.00
_cell.angle_gamma   90.00
#
_symmetry.space_group_name_H-M   'P 1'
#
loop_
_entity.id
_entity.type
_entity.pdbx_description
1 polymer ?
#
loop_
_entity_poly.entity_id
_entity_poly.type
_entity_poly.pdbx_seq_one_letter_code
_entity_poly.pdbx_strand_id
1 'polypeptide(L)'
;MEQKLLTLLSIVSIVLHDGSYADFPFNNPSLPWDQRVDDLVGRLTLDEIKLQMSKGGAGPIAGPAPAIPRLGIGPYSWNTECLRGDVSSGNATAFPQAIGLAASFSPDLIYRVAEATSIEVRAKYNDYNRRKIYGDHKGVSCFSPVINIVRDPRWGRTQETYGEDPYLSGVLASHFVKGLQGNNTRYIRANAGCKHFDVHGGPENIPVSRFSFNAQVSDRDWRTTFLPQFKACVKAGTYNLMCSYNRINGVPSCANKKLLTDILRNEWNFTGYIISDQEAIENIIKTHHYFNNSVDTVAACVNAGCNLELSSNEVDPVYFAMEEAIQQGKLTEDMVRSRVKPLFYTRMRLGEFDPPSMNPYTKLDLSVVQSKAHQALALEAALKSFVLLKNDGQFLPRKSFNSVAVVGPMANNIQQLFGDYSPDVNPALTKTPLQAFQQVTPNLQYGAGCQDNRCKQYSSTEIQQAVKGVEEVYVFLGTGQEIESEGNDRPNLELPGMQKQLLLDTIYYANGTPVVVVLFNAGPLNISFIDKITQVPAIIACFFPAQATGDALIDILLNRNGAVPSARLPITWPMTIDQVPPITNYTMVGRTYRYFNGVPLYPFGYGLSYTRFDYSNLKIPTSIMAGMDLTGSVDISNIGGMAAEEVYQIYIRWMQPSVTVPHIQLADFNRVAIGVGQTVTVNFTVKAESMAVWIDANRGWVIEQGYMSLYAGGIQPFQKGANGYQELVATFLIKQSRFIGKY
;
A
#
# COMPACT_ATOMS: atom_id res chain seq x y z
N MET A 1 -72.53 -59.84 -9.48
CA MET A 1 -73.17 -58.76 -8.70
C MET A 1 -72.12 -58.29 -7.71
N GLU A 2 -71.34 -57.26 -8.09
CA GLU A 2 -71.39 -55.91 -7.48
C GLU A 2 -70.95 -55.93 -6.00
N GLN A 3 -70.02 -55.12 -5.48
CA GLN A 3 -69.41 -53.87 -5.90
C GLN A 3 -68.14 -53.61 -5.03
N LYS A 4 -67.20 -52.86 -5.61
CA LYS A 4 -65.94 -52.26 -5.12
C LYS A 4 -65.73 -52.06 -3.60
N LEU A 5 -64.52 -52.37 -3.13
CA LEU A 5 -63.88 -51.78 -1.95
C LEU A 5 -62.49 -51.23 -2.34
N LEU A 6 -62.30 -49.91 -2.22
CA LEU A 6 -61.02 -49.21 -2.37
C LEU A 6 -60.66 -48.63 -0.99
N THR A 7 -59.52 -49.04 -0.44
CA THR A 7 -58.97 -48.48 0.80
C THR A 7 -57.91 -47.46 0.43
N LEU A 8 -58.17 -46.17 0.68
CA LEU A 8 -57.18 -45.08 0.62
C LEU A 8 -56.52 -44.93 1.99
N LEU A 9 -55.19 -45.06 2.06
CA LEU A 9 -54.38 -44.66 3.20
C LEU A 9 -53.94 -43.21 3.02
N SER A 10 -54.28 -42.38 4.00
CA SER A 10 -53.93 -40.96 4.11
C SER A 10 -52.44 -40.78 4.39
N ILE A 11 -51.71 -40.12 3.48
CA ILE A 11 -50.38 -39.55 3.79
C ILE A 11 -50.59 -38.07 4.11
N VAL A 12 -50.37 -37.72 5.37
CA VAL A 12 -50.28 -36.33 5.82
C VAL A 12 -48.90 -35.80 5.40
N SER A 13 -48.86 -34.96 4.36
CA SER A 13 -47.70 -34.13 4.07
C SER A 13 -47.68 -32.96 5.04
N ILE A 14 -46.84 -33.04 6.07
CA ILE A 14 -46.46 -31.88 6.88
C ILE A 14 -45.62 -30.98 5.97
N VAL A 15 -46.24 -29.93 5.45
CA VAL A 15 -45.51 -28.79 4.88
C VAL A 15 -44.98 -28.00 6.07
N LEU A 16 -43.70 -28.17 6.38
CA LEU A 16 -42.95 -27.22 7.19
C LEU A 16 -42.91 -25.90 6.41
N HIS A 17 -43.77 -24.96 6.80
CA HIS A 17 -43.60 -23.55 6.44
C HIS A 17 -42.36 -23.03 7.17
N ASP A 18 -41.21 -23.03 6.51
CA ASP A 18 -40.12 -22.12 6.89
C ASP A 18 -40.66 -20.69 6.74
N GLY A 19 -40.54 -19.90 7.80
CA GLY A 19 -41.11 -18.56 7.89
C GLY A 19 -40.71 -17.70 6.69
N SER A 20 -41.71 -17.22 5.95
CA SER A 20 -41.51 -16.35 4.80
C SER A 20 -40.84 -15.05 5.25
N TYR A 21 -39.56 -14.87 4.95
CA TYR A 21 -39.01 -13.53 4.81
C TYR A 21 -39.89 -12.79 3.79
N ALA A 22 -40.39 -11.60 4.12
CA ALA A 22 -41.16 -10.82 3.17
C ALA A 22 -40.32 -10.60 1.90
N ASP A 23 -40.92 -10.82 0.73
CA ASP A 23 -40.27 -10.62 -0.56
C ASP A 23 -40.16 -9.12 -0.84
N PHE A 24 -39.12 -8.49 -0.32
CA PHE A 24 -38.87 -7.06 -0.50
C PHE A 24 -38.30 -6.77 -1.90
N PRO A 25 -38.67 -5.64 -2.54
CA PRO A 25 -38.10 -5.24 -3.82
C PRO A 25 -36.56 -5.19 -3.83
N PHE A 26 -35.93 -4.78 -2.73
CA PHE A 26 -34.47 -4.80 -2.63
C PHE A 26 -33.83 -6.20 -2.75
N ASN A 27 -34.58 -7.29 -2.60
CA ASN A 27 -34.10 -8.66 -2.82
C ASN A 27 -34.25 -9.13 -4.28
N ASN A 28 -34.96 -8.38 -5.14
CA ASN A 28 -35.15 -8.76 -6.53
C ASN A 28 -33.92 -8.40 -7.38
N PRO A 29 -33.12 -9.37 -7.85
CA PRO A 29 -31.90 -9.08 -8.59
C PRO A 29 -32.13 -8.50 -9.99
N SER A 30 -33.37 -8.55 -10.51
CA SER A 30 -33.72 -7.99 -11.82
C SER A 30 -33.91 -6.47 -11.80
N LEU A 31 -34.05 -5.85 -10.62
CA LEU A 31 -34.18 -4.40 -10.50
C LEU A 31 -32.80 -3.71 -10.55
N PRO A 32 -32.73 -2.46 -11.05
CA PRO A 32 -31.52 -1.64 -10.99
C PRO A 32 -31.03 -1.47 -9.55
N TRP A 33 -29.70 -1.40 -9.36
CA TRP A 33 -29.10 -1.24 -8.03
C TRP A 33 -29.64 -0.05 -7.25
N ASP A 34 -29.81 1.09 -7.92
CA ASP A 34 -30.29 2.33 -7.28
C ASP A 34 -31.71 2.16 -6.75
N GLN A 35 -32.60 1.52 -7.52
CA GLN A 35 -33.95 1.23 -7.06
C GLN A 35 -33.96 0.29 -5.85
N ARG A 36 -33.08 -0.72 -5.85
CA ARG A 36 -32.97 -1.68 -4.76
C ARG A 36 -32.46 -1.01 -3.49
N VAL A 37 -31.39 -0.23 -3.57
CA VAL A 37 -30.82 0.43 -2.40
C VAL A 37 -31.75 1.51 -1.86
N ASP A 38 -32.49 2.22 -2.73
CA ASP A 38 -33.48 3.21 -2.31
C ASP A 38 -34.67 2.56 -1.59
N ASP A 39 -35.16 1.41 -2.08
CA ASP A 39 -36.18 0.63 -1.38
C ASP A 39 -35.67 0.14 -0.01
N LEU A 40 -34.45 -0.38 0.07
CA LEU A 40 -33.86 -0.82 1.34
C LEU A 40 -33.74 0.35 2.32
N VAL A 41 -33.08 1.44 1.91
CA VAL A 41 -32.83 2.60 2.78
C VAL A 41 -34.13 3.26 3.22
N GLY A 42 -35.12 3.35 2.33
CA GLY A 42 -36.45 3.88 2.65
C GLY A 42 -37.21 3.07 3.70
N ARG A 43 -36.84 1.79 3.90
CA ARG A 43 -37.43 0.92 4.93
C ARG A 43 -36.75 1.02 6.28
N LEU A 44 -35.53 1.57 6.37
CA LEU A 44 -34.78 1.65 7.62
C LEU A 44 -35.42 2.64 8.59
N THR A 45 -35.44 2.30 9.88
CA THR A 45 -35.73 3.26 10.94
C THR A 45 -34.49 4.11 11.22
N LEU A 46 -34.67 5.27 11.86
CA LEU A 46 -33.54 6.11 12.25
C LEU A 46 -32.58 5.39 13.22
N ASP A 47 -33.13 4.62 14.17
CA ASP A 47 -32.35 3.78 15.09
C ASP A 47 -31.45 2.78 14.36
N GLU A 48 -31.98 2.11 13.34
CA GLU A 48 -31.19 1.17 12.54
C GLU A 48 -30.11 1.89 11.75
N ILE A 49 -30.41 3.06 11.18
CA ILE A 49 -29.41 3.85 10.46
C ILE A 49 -28.27 4.26 11.40
N LYS A 50 -28.61 4.79 12.59
CA LYS A 50 -27.65 5.11 13.65
C LYS A 50 -26.76 3.91 13.94
N LEU A 51 -27.32 2.73 14.17
CA LEU A 51 -26.54 1.53 14.46
C LEU A 51 -25.65 1.10 13.28
N GLN A 52 -26.15 1.14 12.05
CA GLN A 52 -25.36 0.77 10.87
C GLN A 52 -24.22 1.76 10.56
N MET A 53 -24.37 3.03 10.94
CA MET A 53 -23.36 4.08 10.75
C MET A 53 -22.40 4.22 11.93
N SER A 54 -22.72 3.67 13.12
CA SER A 54 -21.89 3.80 14.33
C SER A 54 -21.13 2.53 14.70
N LYS A 55 -21.52 1.38 14.12
CA LYS A 55 -20.95 0.06 14.43
C LYS A 55 -20.03 -0.46 13.32
N GLY A 56 -19.19 0.42 12.77
CA GLY A 56 -18.12 0.04 11.85
C GLY A 56 -16.92 -0.61 12.54
N GLY A 57 -16.82 -0.40 13.86
CA GLY A 57 -15.64 -0.53 14.71
C GLY A 57 -15.09 -1.92 14.97
N ALA A 58 -14.01 -1.93 15.76
CA ALA A 58 -13.35 -3.13 16.27
C ALA A 58 -13.97 -3.63 17.58
N GLY A 59 -13.79 -4.91 17.88
CA GLY A 59 -14.26 -5.53 19.11
C GLY A 59 -15.78 -5.73 19.19
N PRO A 60 -16.27 -6.42 20.23
CA PRO A 60 -17.68 -6.80 20.37
C PRO A 60 -18.60 -5.63 20.74
N ILE A 61 -18.02 -4.47 21.10
CA ILE A 61 -18.77 -3.27 21.48
C ILE A 61 -18.99 -2.40 20.25
N ALA A 62 -17.93 -2.03 19.52
CA ALA A 62 -18.04 -1.14 18.37
C ALA A 62 -18.32 -1.86 17.04
N GLY A 63 -18.29 -3.18 17.00
CA GLY A 63 -18.72 -3.98 15.85
C GLY A 63 -19.19 -5.38 16.26
N PRO A 64 -19.67 -6.21 15.31
CA PRO A 64 -20.06 -5.85 13.95
C PRO A 64 -21.31 -4.96 13.89
N ALA A 65 -21.63 -4.41 12.72
CA ALA A 65 -22.91 -3.76 12.50
C ALA A 65 -24.04 -4.77 12.75
N PRO A 66 -25.07 -4.44 13.55
CA PRO A 66 -26.04 -5.44 14.01
C PRO A 66 -26.96 -5.90 12.88
N ALA A 67 -27.58 -7.06 13.08
CA ALA A 67 -28.64 -7.56 12.21
C ALA A 67 -29.87 -6.63 12.23
N ILE A 68 -30.67 -6.68 11.16
CA ILE A 68 -32.01 -6.08 11.10
C ILE A 68 -33.01 -7.20 10.82
N PRO A 69 -33.49 -7.93 11.85
CA PRO A 69 -34.28 -9.15 11.67
C PRO A 69 -35.57 -8.93 10.89
N ARG A 70 -36.26 -7.80 11.10
CA ARG A 70 -37.51 -7.48 10.40
C ARG A 70 -37.35 -7.32 8.88
N LEU A 71 -36.13 -7.05 8.42
CA LEU A 71 -35.77 -6.94 7.01
C LEU A 71 -34.97 -8.15 6.51
N GLY A 72 -34.73 -9.16 7.36
CA GLY A 72 -33.92 -10.33 7.01
C GLY A 72 -32.44 -10.04 6.79
N ILE A 73 -31.92 -8.93 7.35
CA ILE A 73 -30.52 -8.51 7.15
C ILE A 73 -29.65 -9.04 8.29
N GLY A 74 -28.54 -9.71 7.97
CA GLY A 74 -27.60 -10.24 8.95
C GLY A 74 -26.62 -9.19 9.50
N PRO A 75 -25.82 -9.55 10.53
CA PRO A 75 -24.72 -8.70 10.98
C PRO A 75 -23.66 -8.52 9.88
N TYR A 76 -22.95 -7.39 9.89
CA TYR A 76 -21.91 -7.09 8.92
C TYR A 76 -20.61 -6.59 9.56
N SER A 77 -19.50 -7.24 9.26
CA SER A 77 -18.17 -6.84 9.71
C SER A 77 -17.52 -5.90 8.70
N TRP A 78 -17.30 -4.64 9.09
CA TRP A 78 -16.61 -3.65 8.26
C TRP A 78 -15.09 -3.76 8.37
N ASN A 79 -14.57 -4.03 9.57
CA ASN A 79 -13.14 -4.06 9.83
C ASN A 79 -12.49 -5.31 9.21
N THR A 80 -11.78 -5.15 8.10
CA THR A 80 -10.93 -6.18 7.49
C THR A 80 -9.68 -5.50 6.95
N GLU A 81 -8.51 -6.10 7.17
CA GLU A 81 -7.22 -5.52 6.78
C GLU A 81 -6.56 -6.43 5.75
N CYS A 82 -6.16 -5.86 4.62
CA CYS A 82 -5.77 -6.63 3.44
C CYS A 82 -4.48 -6.10 2.79
N LEU A 83 -3.65 -5.38 3.55
CA LEU A 83 -2.53 -4.60 3.02
C LEU A 83 -1.60 -5.42 2.11
N ARG A 84 -1.37 -6.69 2.48
CA ARG A 84 -0.44 -7.62 1.83
C ARG A 84 -0.76 -9.09 2.12
N GLY A 85 -2.05 -9.40 2.10
CA GLY A 85 -2.64 -10.65 2.59
C GLY A 85 -3.72 -10.39 3.63
N ASP A 86 -4.44 -11.42 4.04
CA ASP A 86 -5.56 -11.32 4.98
C ASP A 86 -5.09 -11.33 6.45
N VAL A 87 -5.22 -10.19 7.13
CA VAL A 87 -4.61 -9.92 8.43
C VAL A 87 -5.52 -10.34 9.59
N SER A 88 -4.94 -10.93 10.65
CA SER A 88 -5.64 -11.28 11.90
C SER A 88 -6.86 -12.20 11.73
N SER A 89 -6.89 -12.99 10.65
CA SER A 89 -8.01 -13.89 10.29
C SER A 89 -7.53 -15.34 10.13
N GLY A 90 -6.57 -15.76 10.98
CA GLY A 90 -5.85 -17.03 10.87
C GLY A 90 -4.93 -17.10 9.64
N ASN A 91 -4.40 -18.30 9.37
CA ASN A 91 -3.40 -18.51 8.32
C ASN A 91 -3.82 -17.89 6.97
N ALA A 92 -2.93 -17.12 6.35
CA ALA A 92 -3.08 -16.56 5.02
C ALA A 92 -1.71 -16.39 4.35
N THR A 93 -1.67 -16.20 3.04
CA THR A 93 -0.41 -15.89 2.35
C THR A 93 0.07 -14.49 2.74
N ALA A 94 1.28 -14.37 3.27
CA ALA A 94 1.92 -13.09 3.54
C ALA A 94 2.85 -12.69 2.40
N PHE A 95 2.48 -11.62 1.70
CA PHE A 95 3.30 -11.00 0.67
C PHE A 95 4.29 -9.99 1.28
N PRO A 96 5.33 -9.58 0.53
CA PRO A 96 6.19 -8.48 0.95
C PRO A 96 5.39 -7.26 1.36
N GLN A 97 5.95 -6.49 2.29
CA GLN A 97 5.38 -5.23 2.71
C GLN A 97 5.27 -4.24 1.54
N ALA A 98 4.27 -3.35 1.58
CA ALA A 98 3.86 -2.52 0.45
C ALA A 98 5.02 -1.69 -0.14
N ILE A 99 5.94 -1.20 0.70
CA ILE A 99 7.14 -0.49 0.23
C ILE A 99 8.06 -1.40 -0.62
N GLY A 100 8.18 -2.69 -0.25
CA GLY A 100 8.91 -3.67 -1.04
C GLY A 100 8.17 -4.02 -2.33
N LEU A 101 6.83 -4.12 -2.28
CA LEU A 101 6.02 -4.29 -3.49
C LEU A 101 6.15 -3.10 -4.44
N ALA A 102 6.23 -1.86 -3.93
CA ALA A 102 6.50 -0.68 -4.74
C ALA A 102 7.87 -0.71 -5.40
N ALA A 103 8.88 -1.28 -4.73
CA ALA A 103 10.21 -1.46 -5.32
C ALA A 103 10.21 -2.35 -6.58
N SER A 104 9.16 -3.15 -6.79
CA SER A 104 9.00 -3.92 -8.03
C SER A 104 8.70 -3.05 -9.25
N PHE A 105 8.11 -1.86 -9.07
CA PHE A 105 7.58 -1.01 -10.14
C PHE A 105 6.69 -1.81 -11.13
N SER A 106 5.96 -2.82 -10.64
CA SER A 106 5.15 -3.71 -11.46
C SER A 106 3.66 -3.61 -11.11
N PRO A 107 2.86 -2.87 -11.91
CA PRO A 107 1.42 -2.80 -11.71
C PRO A 107 0.73 -4.17 -11.81
N ASP A 108 1.25 -5.06 -12.68
CA ASP A 108 0.76 -6.44 -12.81
C ASP A 108 0.97 -7.27 -11.54
N LEU A 109 2.15 -7.18 -10.93
CA LEU A 109 2.43 -7.88 -9.68
C LEU A 109 1.47 -7.42 -8.56
N ILE A 110 1.24 -6.11 -8.44
CA ILE A 110 0.30 -5.56 -7.44
C ILE A 110 -1.13 -6.07 -7.68
N TYR A 111 -1.58 -6.10 -8.94
CA TYR A 111 -2.89 -6.66 -9.29
C TYR A 111 -3.02 -8.11 -8.83
N ARG A 112 -2.03 -8.96 -9.16
CA ARG A 112 -2.04 -10.39 -8.81
C ARG A 112 -1.95 -10.63 -7.30
N VAL A 113 -1.17 -9.83 -6.57
CA VAL A 113 -1.08 -9.89 -5.10
C VAL A 113 -2.42 -9.53 -4.47
N ALA A 114 -3.07 -8.47 -4.93
CA ALA A 114 -4.39 -8.06 -4.44
C ALA A 114 -5.49 -9.07 -4.83
N GLU A 115 -5.38 -9.69 -6.01
CA GLU A 115 -6.26 -10.78 -6.42
C GLU A 115 -6.13 -12.00 -5.52
N ALA A 116 -4.91 -12.50 -5.30
CA ALA A 116 -4.68 -13.62 -4.39
C ALA A 116 -5.19 -13.33 -2.97
N THR A 117 -4.90 -12.13 -2.46
CA THR A 117 -5.39 -11.65 -1.16
C THR A 117 -6.91 -11.70 -1.09
N SER A 118 -7.61 -11.09 -2.05
CA SER A 118 -9.08 -11.05 -2.04
C SER A 118 -9.74 -12.42 -2.24
N ILE A 119 -9.07 -13.35 -2.93
CA ILE A 119 -9.53 -14.75 -3.04
C ILE A 119 -9.50 -15.42 -1.66
N GLU A 120 -8.42 -15.27 -0.90
CA GLU A 120 -8.31 -15.84 0.45
C GLU A 120 -9.30 -15.18 1.43
N VAL A 121 -9.38 -13.84 1.43
CA VAL A 121 -10.36 -13.08 2.24
C VAL A 121 -11.78 -13.58 1.97
N ARG A 122 -12.15 -13.71 0.68
CA ARG A 122 -13.50 -14.12 0.30
C ARG A 122 -13.80 -15.58 0.66
N ALA A 123 -12.81 -16.46 0.53
CA ALA A 123 -12.95 -17.86 0.95
C ALA A 123 -13.21 -17.98 2.46
N LYS A 124 -12.47 -17.24 3.29
CA LYS A 124 -12.65 -17.21 4.74
C LYS A 124 -13.97 -16.55 5.14
N TYR A 125 -14.33 -15.43 4.51
CA TYR A 125 -15.65 -14.81 4.68
C TYR A 125 -16.81 -15.79 4.41
N ASN A 126 -16.72 -16.58 3.33
CA ASN A 126 -17.73 -17.59 3.04
C ASN A 126 -17.83 -18.65 4.15
N ASP A 127 -16.71 -19.10 4.72
CA ASP A 127 -16.70 -20.03 5.87
C ASP A 127 -17.31 -19.41 7.12
N TYR A 128 -16.88 -18.18 7.47
CA TYR A 128 -17.41 -17.44 8.61
C TYR A 128 -18.92 -17.24 8.51
N ASN A 129 -19.42 -16.80 7.36
CA ASN A 129 -20.85 -16.65 7.12
C ASN A 129 -21.61 -17.97 7.25
N ARG A 130 -21.09 -19.07 6.68
CA ARG A 130 -21.72 -20.40 6.80
C ARG A 130 -21.85 -20.83 8.26
N ARG A 131 -20.86 -20.49 9.08
CA ARG A 131 -20.81 -20.78 10.52
C ARG A 131 -21.45 -19.69 11.39
N LYS A 132 -21.97 -18.62 10.78
CA LYS A 132 -22.56 -17.45 11.46
C LYS A 132 -21.60 -16.80 12.46
N ILE A 133 -20.32 -16.72 12.10
CA ILE A 133 -19.28 -16.09 12.91
C ILE A 133 -19.02 -14.69 12.36
N TYR A 134 -19.27 -13.68 13.17
CA TYR A 134 -19.05 -12.28 12.84
C TYR A 134 -18.02 -11.65 13.79
N GLY A 135 -17.57 -10.45 13.48
CA GLY A 135 -16.53 -9.71 14.22
C GLY A 135 -15.33 -9.32 13.37
N ASP A 136 -14.31 -8.77 14.01
CA ASP A 136 -13.12 -8.19 13.37
C ASP A 136 -12.44 -9.17 12.42
N HIS A 137 -12.01 -8.64 11.28
CA HIS A 137 -11.27 -9.36 10.23
C HIS A 137 -12.02 -10.54 9.60
N LYS A 138 -13.34 -10.65 9.82
CA LYS A 138 -14.21 -11.69 9.24
C LYS A 138 -15.11 -11.17 8.11
N GLY A 139 -14.86 -9.93 7.65
CA GLY A 139 -15.62 -9.27 6.60
C GLY A 139 -14.95 -9.37 5.23
N VAL A 140 -15.47 -8.58 4.28
CA VAL A 140 -14.96 -8.40 2.91
C VAL A 140 -14.82 -6.93 2.55
N SER A 141 -14.73 -6.06 3.56
CA SER A 141 -14.44 -4.62 3.43
C SER A 141 -12.99 -4.36 3.84
N CYS A 142 -12.06 -4.43 2.88
CA CYS A 142 -10.65 -4.24 3.15
C CYS A 142 -10.29 -2.76 3.32
N PHE A 143 -9.66 -2.39 4.43
CA PHE A 143 -9.08 -1.06 4.66
C PHE A 143 -7.67 -0.97 4.07
N SER A 144 -7.57 -1.21 2.77
CA SER A 144 -6.31 -1.20 2.03
C SER A 144 -6.57 -0.79 0.57
N PRO A 145 -5.60 -0.18 -0.13
CA PRO A 145 -4.20 0.02 0.26
C PRO A 145 -3.93 1.32 1.06
N VAL A 146 -2.77 1.40 1.72
CA VAL A 146 -2.22 2.64 2.27
C VAL A 146 -1.43 3.35 1.18
N ILE A 147 -1.86 4.56 0.82
CA ILE A 147 -1.34 5.29 -0.35
C ILE A 147 -0.89 6.71 -0.01
N ASN A 148 -0.60 6.96 1.26
CA ASN A 148 0.02 8.21 1.65
C ASN A 148 1.46 8.32 1.11
N ILE A 149 1.91 9.54 0.90
CA ILE A 149 3.23 9.83 0.35
C ILE A 149 4.29 9.90 1.46
N VAL A 150 5.37 9.14 1.28
CA VAL A 150 6.56 9.20 2.16
C VAL A 150 7.31 10.51 1.90
N ARG A 151 6.86 11.58 2.55
CA ARG A 151 7.55 12.88 2.53
C ARG A 151 8.74 12.94 3.51
N ASP A 152 8.69 12.15 4.57
CA ASP A 152 9.72 12.12 5.62
C ASP A 152 10.19 10.68 5.85
N PRO A 153 11.48 10.38 5.65
CA PRO A 153 12.02 9.03 5.78
C PRO A 153 11.96 8.46 7.21
N ARG A 154 11.67 9.28 8.22
CA ARG A 154 11.52 8.82 9.61
C ARG A 154 10.15 8.25 9.92
N TRP A 155 9.15 8.48 9.06
CA TRP A 155 7.78 8.12 9.36
C TRP A 155 7.64 6.61 9.64
N GLY A 156 7.08 6.26 10.80
CA GLY A 156 6.99 4.87 11.28
C GLY A 156 6.22 3.94 10.34
N ARG A 157 5.24 4.48 9.62
CA ARG A 157 4.40 3.72 8.67
C ARG A 157 4.89 3.79 7.22
N THR A 158 6.13 4.25 6.98
CA THR A 158 6.77 4.23 5.64
C THR A 158 6.58 2.87 4.96
N GLN A 159 6.70 1.80 5.75
CA GLN A 159 6.57 0.42 5.30
C GLN A 159 5.25 0.14 4.57
N GLU A 160 4.14 0.73 5.01
CA GLU A 160 2.81 0.41 4.52
C GLU A 160 2.51 1.06 3.16
N THR A 161 3.38 1.94 2.67
CA THR A 161 3.09 2.81 1.52
C THR A 161 3.75 2.33 0.24
N TYR A 162 3.38 2.95 -0.89
CA TYR A 162 4.07 2.77 -2.17
C TYR A 162 5.19 3.79 -2.42
N GLY A 163 5.69 4.44 -1.37
CA GLY A 163 6.87 5.30 -1.43
C GLY A 163 6.56 6.79 -1.55
N GLU A 164 7.49 7.54 -2.14
CA GLU A 164 7.49 9.00 -2.09
C GLU A 164 6.88 9.69 -3.33
N ASP A 165 6.49 8.91 -4.34
CA ASP A 165 6.00 9.43 -5.61
C ASP A 165 4.48 9.27 -5.76
N PRO A 166 3.72 10.36 -6.01
CA PRO A 166 2.27 10.27 -6.22
C PRO A 166 1.85 9.52 -7.48
N TYR A 167 2.66 9.55 -8.55
CA TYR A 167 2.32 8.86 -9.80
C TYR A 167 2.48 7.35 -9.64
N LEU A 168 3.64 6.90 -9.15
CA LEU A 168 3.89 5.50 -8.77
C LEU A 168 2.80 4.99 -7.83
N SER A 169 2.56 5.69 -6.71
CA SER A 169 1.55 5.30 -5.72
C SER A 169 0.16 5.20 -6.35
N GLY A 170 -0.23 6.16 -7.19
CA GLY A 170 -1.54 6.15 -7.86
C GLY A 170 -1.71 5.00 -8.86
N VAL A 171 -0.68 4.69 -9.65
CA VAL A 171 -0.69 3.57 -10.61
C VAL A 171 -0.80 2.24 -9.87
N LEU A 172 0.03 2.01 -8.84
CA LEU A 172 0.02 0.77 -8.07
C LEU A 172 -1.30 0.61 -7.29
N ALA A 173 -1.79 1.68 -6.64
CA ALA A 173 -3.07 1.67 -5.95
C ALA A 173 -4.23 1.31 -6.87
N SER A 174 -4.25 1.84 -8.10
CA SER A 174 -5.28 1.54 -9.08
C SER A 174 -5.32 0.05 -9.45
N HIS A 175 -4.16 -0.60 -9.50
CA HIS A 175 -4.07 -2.05 -9.78
C HIS A 175 -4.43 -2.88 -8.56
N PHE A 176 -4.06 -2.44 -7.35
CA PHE A 176 -4.49 -3.07 -6.11
C PHE A 176 -6.02 -3.08 -6.00
N VAL A 177 -6.68 -1.93 -6.19
CA VAL A 177 -8.15 -1.80 -6.14
C VAL A 177 -8.81 -2.77 -7.12
N LYS A 178 -8.33 -2.81 -8.36
CA LYS A 178 -8.86 -3.72 -9.40
C LYS A 178 -8.66 -5.19 -9.06
N GLY A 179 -7.48 -5.56 -8.55
CA GLY A 179 -7.18 -6.95 -8.16
C GLY A 179 -8.05 -7.42 -7.01
N LEU A 180 -8.27 -6.55 -6.02
CA LEU A 180 -9.08 -6.85 -4.85
C LEU A 180 -10.58 -6.97 -5.17
N GLN A 181 -11.10 -6.07 -6.02
CA GLN A 181 -12.51 -6.03 -6.39
C GLN A 181 -12.88 -7.09 -7.43
N GLY A 182 -11.92 -7.58 -8.22
CA GLY A 182 -12.16 -8.51 -9.32
C GLY A 182 -12.85 -7.86 -10.53
N ASN A 183 -13.17 -8.67 -11.54
CA ASN A 183 -13.64 -8.20 -12.84
C ASN A 183 -15.11 -8.57 -13.16
N ASN A 184 -15.85 -9.16 -12.21
CA ASN A 184 -17.25 -9.47 -12.43
C ASN A 184 -18.08 -8.19 -12.55
N THR A 185 -18.95 -8.14 -13.56
CA THR A 185 -19.72 -6.94 -13.90
C THR A 185 -20.79 -6.59 -12.86
N ARG A 186 -21.26 -7.60 -12.11
CA ARG A 186 -22.33 -7.46 -11.11
C ARG A 186 -21.77 -7.39 -9.69
N TYR A 187 -20.85 -8.27 -9.33
CA TYR A 187 -20.33 -8.43 -7.97
C TYR A 187 -18.87 -8.03 -7.84
N ILE A 188 -18.50 -7.46 -6.70
CA ILE A 188 -17.11 -7.31 -6.30
C ILE A 188 -16.72 -8.43 -5.34
N ARG A 189 -15.47 -8.92 -5.45
CA ARG A 189 -14.95 -10.03 -4.64
C ARG A 189 -14.73 -9.59 -3.19
N ALA A 190 -14.01 -8.50 -3.00
CA ALA A 190 -13.89 -7.74 -1.77
C ALA A 190 -13.84 -6.25 -2.10
N ASN A 191 -14.25 -5.39 -1.18
CA ASN A 191 -14.24 -3.94 -1.35
C ASN A 191 -12.85 -3.40 -0.95
N ALA A 192 -12.26 -2.53 -1.79
CA ALA A 192 -11.00 -1.83 -1.48
C ALA A 192 -11.26 -0.48 -0.79
N GLY A 193 -10.35 -0.08 0.09
CA GLY A 193 -10.47 1.11 0.93
C GLY A 193 -9.16 1.89 1.03
N CYS A 194 -9.01 2.91 0.18
CA CYS A 194 -7.78 3.70 0.14
C CYS A 194 -7.65 4.58 1.39
N LYS A 195 -6.49 4.52 2.04
CA LYS A 195 -6.24 5.24 3.29
C LYS A 195 -4.85 5.87 3.34
N HIS A 196 -4.62 6.90 4.16
CA HIS A 196 -5.56 7.63 5.02
C HIS A 196 -5.79 9.02 4.42
N PHE A 197 -7.02 9.32 4.05
CA PHE A 197 -7.46 10.51 3.32
C PHE A 197 -7.64 11.71 4.26
N ASP A 198 -6.75 12.69 4.27
CA ASP A 198 -5.53 12.83 3.48
C ASP A 198 -4.41 13.44 4.36
N VAL A 199 -3.23 13.70 3.76
CA VAL A 199 -2.15 14.46 4.39
C VAL A 199 -1.67 13.78 5.69
N HIS A 200 -1.61 12.46 5.65
CA HIS A 200 -1.17 11.62 6.76
C HIS A 200 0.13 10.90 6.38
N GLY A 201 1.27 11.54 6.65
CA GLY A 201 2.61 10.98 6.37
C GLY A 201 3.56 11.25 7.52
N GLY A 202 3.11 10.96 8.76
CA GLY A 202 3.77 11.29 10.01
C GLY A 202 3.53 12.74 10.49
N PRO A 203 3.92 13.11 11.71
CA PRO A 203 4.42 12.20 12.74
C PRO A 203 3.31 11.30 13.27
N GLU A 204 3.69 10.07 13.64
CA GLU A 204 2.90 9.13 14.42
C GLU A 204 2.83 9.56 15.90
N ASN A 205 3.98 9.89 16.50
CA ASN A 205 4.10 10.15 17.94
C ASN A 205 5.14 11.22 18.31
N ILE A 206 6.20 11.42 17.50
CA ILE A 206 7.26 12.40 17.80
C ILE A 206 7.44 13.41 16.65
N PRO A 207 7.47 14.73 16.92
CA PRO A 207 7.40 15.37 18.24
C PRO A 207 5.97 15.51 18.79
N VAL A 208 4.96 15.07 18.03
CA VAL A 208 3.54 15.25 18.35
C VAL A 208 2.75 14.05 17.84
N SER A 209 1.70 13.67 18.57
CA SER A 209 0.83 12.57 18.20
C SER A 209 0.04 12.85 16.91
N ARG A 210 -0.08 11.85 16.04
CA ARG A 210 -0.98 11.86 14.88
C ARG A 210 -2.43 12.19 15.24
N PHE A 211 -2.86 11.87 16.47
CA PHE A 211 -4.22 12.09 16.96
C PHE A 211 -4.53 13.56 17.28
N SER A 212 -3.55 14.46 17.34
CA SER A 212 -3.76 15.90 17.59
C SER A 212 -3.06 16.80 16.57
N PHE A 213 -2.20 16.21 15.73
CA PHE A 213 -1.39 16.93 14.76
C PHE A 213 -2.24 17.70 13.74
N ASN A 214 -1.79 18.91 13.42
CA ASN A 214 -2.41 19.79 12.43
C ASN A 214 -1.43 20.05 11.30
N ALA A 215 -1.63 19.36 10.18
CA ALA A 215 -0.82 19.53 8.99
C ALA A 215 -1.15 20.86 8.30
N GLN A 216 -0.15 21.71 8.15
CA GLN A 216 -0.24 22.97 7.41
C GLN A 216 0.27 22.74 5.98
N VAL A 217 -0.63 22.75 5.00
CA VAL A 217 -0.33 22.42 3.61
C VAL A 217 -0.83 23.53 2.70
N SER A 218 0.04 23.97 1.77
CA SER A 218 -0.37 24.88 0.71
C SER A 218 -1.36 24.20 -0.24
N ASP A 219 -2.30 24.96 -0.81
CA ASP A 219 -3.26 24.38 -1.76
C ASP A 219 -2.54 23.71 -2.96
N ARG A 220 -1.37 24.24 -3.36
CA ARG A 220 -0.49 23.64 -4.37
C ARG A 220 0.04 22.28 -3.95
N ASP A 221 0.67 22.16 -2.79
CA ASP A 221 1.23 20.88 -2.33
C ASP A 221 0.13 19.84 -2.15
N TRP A 222 -1.04 20.27 -1.67
CA TRP A 222 -2.21 19.42 -1.53
C TRP A 222 -2.64 18.83 -2.89
N ARG A 223 -2.79 19.70 -3.90
CA ARG A 223 -3.23 19.33 -5.26
C ARG A 223 -2.21 18.53 -6.05
N THR A 224 -0.91 18.79 -5.84
CA THR A 224 0.18 18.23 -6.66
C THR A 224 0.92 17.06 -6.02
N THR A 225 0.69 16.79 -4.73
CA THR A 225 1.40 15.72 -4.00
C THR A 225 0.49 14.83 -3.19
N PHE A 226 -0.42 15.38 -2.39
CA PHE A 226 -1.17 14.56 -1.42
C PHE A 226 -2.48 13.98 -1.99
N LEU A 227 -3.13 14.66 -2.92
CA LEU A 227 -4.38 14.20 -3.55
C LEU A 227 -4.25 13.25 -4.76
N PRO A 228 -3.22 13.34 -5.64
CA PRO A 228 -3.23 12.65 -6.93
C PRO A 228 -3.46 11.14 -6.87
N GLN A 229 -2.84 10.46 -5.93
CA GLN A 229 -2.94 9.01 -5.76
C GLN A 229 -4.31 8.56 -5.20
N PHE A 230 -4.96 9.38 -4.37
CA PHE A 230 -6.35 9.16 -3.98
C PHE A 230 -7.31 9.38 -5.16
N LYS A 231 -7.07 10.40 -6.00
CA LYS A 231 -7.83 10.60 -7.25
C LYS A 231 -7.69 9.39 -8.18
N ALA A 232 -6.49 8.82 -8.31
CA ALA A 232 -6.26 7.59 -9.06
C ALA A 232 -7.04 6.40 -8.47
N CYS A 233 -7.05 6.25 -7.14
CA CYS A 233 -7.85 5.23 -6.46
C CYS A 233 -9.36 5.38 -6.70
N VAL A 234 -9.90 6.60 -6.68
CA VAL A 234 -11.30 6.89 -7.04
C VAL A 234 -11.57 6.54 -8.50
N LYS A 235 -10.69 6.95 -9.44
CA LYS A 235 -10.78 6.57 -10.86
C LYS A 235 -10.71 5.05 -11.07
N ALA A 236 -10.05 4.31 -10.19
CA ALA A 236 -10.00 2.85 -10.23
C ALA A 236 -11.29 2.16 -9.73
N GLY A 237 -12.22 2.93 -9.17
CA GLY A 237 -13.54 2.44 -8.76
C GLY A 237 -13.57 1.87 -7.34
N THR A 238 -12.74 2.39 -6.43
CA THR A 238 -12.84 2.07 -5.00
C THR A 238 -14.24 2.39 -4.47
N TYR A 239 -14.79 1.58 -3.57
CA TYR A 239 -16.07 1.89 -2.91
C TYR A 239 -15.87 2.66 -1.60
N ASN A 240 -14.65 2.70 -1.07
CA ASN A 240 -14.39 3.46 0.15
C ASN A 240 -13.04 4.18 0.20
N LEU A 241 -13.03 5.21 1.05
CA LEU A 241 -11.87 5.96 1.51
C LEU A 241 -11.95 6.09 3.03
N MET A 242 -10.81 6.02 3.71
CA MET A 242 -10.74 6.20 5.16
C MET A 242 -10.22 7.59 5.49
N CYS A 243 -10.95 8.43 6.22
CA CYS A 243 -10.48 9.76 6.62
C CYS A 243 -9.45 9.67 7.75
N SER A 244 -8.37 10.45 7.65
CA SER A 244 -7.21 10.39 8.55
C SER A 244 -7.46 10.98 9.94
N TYR A 245 -6.54 10.70 10.88
CA TYR A 245 -6.56 11.26 12.24
C TYR A 245 -6.33 12.77 12.32
N ASN A 246 -5.44 13.30 11.49
CA ASN A 246 -4.92 14.65 11.67
C ASN A 246 -5.93 15.74 11.28
N ARG A 247 -5.63 16.98 11.67
CA ARG A 247 -6.22 18.17 11.05
C ARG A 247 -5.46 18.55 9.79
N ILE A 248 -6.16 19.14 8.84
CA ILE A 248 -5.59 19.75 7.63
C ILE A 248 -6.00 21.21 7.65
N ASN A 249 -5.00 22.10 7.74
CA ASN A 249 -5.21 23.55 7.81
C ASN A 249 -6.26 23.95 8.88
N GLY A 250 -6.21 23.30 10.04
CA GLY A 250 -7.06 23.58 11.20
C GLY A 250 -8.35 22.76 11.33
N VAL A 251 -8.74 21.95 10.33
CA VAL A 251 -10.00 21.18 10.37
C VAL A 251 -9.72 19.67 10.40
N PRO A 252 -10.32 18.88 11.31
CA PRO A 252 -10.13 17.43 11.37
C PRO A 252 -10.58 16.77 10.06
N SER A 253 -9.79 15.84 9.52
CA SER A 253 -10.07 15.23 8.20
C SER A 253 -11.47 14.64 8.10
N CYS A 254 -11.94 13.93 9.13
CA CYS A 254 -13.29 13.34 9.16
C CYS A 254 -14.46 14.34 9.29
N ALA A 255 -14.17 15.61 9.60
CA ALA A 255 -15.12 16.72 9.63
C ALA A 255 -14.83 17.79 8.56
N ASN A 256 -13.92 17.52 7.61
CA ASN A 256 -13.46 18.50 6.65
C ASN A 256 -14.32 18.51 5.38
N LYS A 257 -15.32 19.40 5.32
CA LYS A 257 -16.21 19.53 4.16
C LYS A 257 -15.46 19.82 2.85
N LYS A 258 -14.39 20.64 2.89
CA LYS A 258 -13.57 20.92 1.70
C LYS A 258 -12.97 19.63 1.14
N LEU A 259 -12.47 18.76 2.01
CA LEU A 259 -11.89 17.48 1.61
C LEU A 259 -12.96 16.46 1.17
N LEU A 260 -13.94 16.19 2.03
CA LEU A 260 -14.84 15.04 1.89
C LEU A 260 -16.05 15.30 0.98
N THR A 261 -16.50 16.55 0.85
CA THR A 261 -17.62 16.92 -0.03
C THR A 261 -17.12 17.68 -1.23
N ASP A 262 -16.44 18.82 -1.03
CA ASP A 262 -16.09 19.68 -2.16
C ASP A 262 -15.13 18.93 -3.09
N ILE A 263 -13.94 18.53 -2.61
CA ILE A 263 -12.98 17.78 -3.43
C ILE A 263 -13.49 16.38 -3.80
N LEU A 264 -13.74 15.54 -2.80
CA LEU A 264 -13.96 14.14 -3.09
C LEU A 264 -15.28 13.87 -3.85
N ARG A 265 -16.39 14.49 -3.43
CA ARG A 265 -17.71 14.22 -4.04
C ARG A 265 -18.00 15.15 -5.20
N ASN A 266 -17.79 16.45 -5.08
CA ASN A 266 -18.18 17.39 -6.13
C ASN A 266 -17.15 17.43 -7.26
N GLU A 267 -15.85 17.42 -6.96
CA GLU A 267 -14.81 17.50 -7.98
C GLU A 267 -14.51 16.14 -8.62
N TRP A 268 -14.44 15.06 -7.81
CA TRP A 268 -14.08 13.72 -8.32
C TRP A 268 -15.27 12.80 -8.55
N ASN A 269 -16.49 13.25 -8.24
CA ASN A 269 -17.72 12.48 -8.39
C ASN A 269 -17.70 11.14 -7.64
N PHE A 270 -17.08 11.10 -6.45
CA PHE A 270 -17.04 9.89 -5.64
C PHE A 270 -18.41 9.58 -5.01
N THR A 271 -18.96 8.41 -5.34
CA THR A 271 -20.28 7.95 -4.86
C THR A 271 -20.20 6.91 -3.74
N GLY A 272 -19.00 6.46 -3.40
CA GLY A 272 -18.78 5.50 -2.32
C GLY A 272 -18.94 6.09 -0.93
N TYR A 273 -18.54 5.31 0.08
CA TYR A 273 -18.60 5.72 1.48
C TYR A 273 -17.25 6.14 2.03
N ILE A 274 -17.29 6.97 3.06
CA ILE A 274 -16.13 7.42 3.83
C ILE A 274 -16.25 6.82 5.22
N ILE A 275 -15.23 6.10 5.65
CA ILE A 275 -15.12 5.59 7.01
C ILE A 275 -14.09 6.40 7.78
N SER A 276 -14.25 6.57 9.08
CA SER A 276 -13.16 7.12 9.90
C SER A 276 -12.01 6.13 10.04
N ASP A 277 -10.80 6.64 10.24
CA ASP A 277 -9.78 5.85 10.91
C ASP A 277 -10.24 5.52 12.35
N GLN A 278 -9.64 4.51 12.96
CA GLN A 278 -10.14 3.96 14.21
C GLN A 278 -10.06 4.98 15.35
N GLU A 279 -11.19 5.44 15.86
CA GLU A 279 -11.34 6.53 16.84
C GLU A 279 -11.06 7.96 16.32
N ALA A 280 -10.92 8.16 15.01
CA ALA A 280 -10.61 9.50 14.48
C ALA A 280 -11.72 10.52 14.74
N ILE A 281 -12.99 10.10 14.85
CA ILE A 281 -14.12 10.98 15.16
C ILE A 281 -14.11 11.35 16.65
N GLU A 282 -13.85 10.40 17.54
CA GLU A 282 -13.74 10.58 18.97
C GLU A 282 -12.58 11.52 19.31
N ASN A 283 -11.46 11.38 18.61
CA ASN A 283 -10.28 12.23 18.74
C ASN A 283 -10.57 13.72 18.38
N ILE A 284 -11.64 14.02 17.63
CA ILE A 284 -12.08 15.42 17.42
C ILE A 284 -12.37 16.11 18.75
N ILE A 285 -12.93 15.37 19.72
CA ILE A 285 -13.24 15.85 21.07
C ILE A 285 -12.03 15.62 21.98
N LYS A 286 -11.54 14.38 22.03
CA LYS A 286 -10.58 13.91 23.06
C LYS A 286 -9.20 14.55 22.95
N THR A 287 -8.69 14.76 21.73
CA THR A 287 -7.29 15.16 21.51
C THR A 287 -7.12 16.40 20.65
N HIS A 288 -8.03 16.64 19.69
CA HIS A 288 -8.02 17.87 18.89
C HIS A 288 -8.69 19.04 19.60
N HIS A 289 -9.61 18.75 20.53
CA HIS A 289 -10.47 19.74 21.21
C HIS A 289 -11.14 20.71 20.22
N TYR A 290 -11.54 20.20 19.05
CA TYR A 290 -12.16 21.00 18.00
C TYR A 290 -13.65 21.24 18.31
N PHE A 291 -14.31 20.25 18.90
CA PHE A 291 -15.62 20.38 19.54
C PHE A 291 -15.57 19.84 20.97
N ASN A 292 -16.56 20.24 21.77
CA ASN A 292 -16.63 19.86 23.20
C ASN A 292 -17.68 18.78 23.50
N ASN A 293 -18.43 18.31 22.49
CA ASN A 293 -19.52 17.36 22.68
C ASN A 293 -19.78 16.52 21.41
N SER A 294 -20.47 15.38 21.60
CA SER A 294 -20.79 14.44 20.52
C SER A 294 -21.79 14.98 19.51
N VAL A 295 -22.76 15.82 19.93
CA VAL A 295 -23.81 16.37 19.05
C VAL A 295 -23.23 17.26 17.95
N ASP A 296 -22.33 18.18 18.30
CA ASP A 296 -21.65 19.03 17.33
C ASP A 296 -20.69 18.22 16.44
N THR A 297 -20.05 17.21 17.02
CA THR A 297 -19.09 16.36 16.31
C THR A 297 -19.76 15.48 15.27
N VAL A 298 -20.85 14.78 15.60
CA VAL A 298 -21.62 13.98 14.64
C VAL A 298 -22.20 14.87 13.55
N ALA A 299 -22.75 16.03 13.91
CA ALA A 299 -23.29 16.98 12.94
C ALA A 299 -22.22 17.45 11.96
N ALA A 300 -21.02 17.79 12.43
CA ALA A 300 -19.93 18.21 11.57
C ALA A 300 -19.45 17.09 10.64
N CYS A 301 -19.24 15.87 11.16
CA CYS A 301 -18.75 14.73 10.36
C CYS A 301 -19.75 14.29 9.28
N VAL A 302 -21.02 14.12 9.65
CA VAL A 302 -22.09 13.70 8.73
C VAL A 302 -22.33 14.74 7.64
N ASN A 303 -22.38 16.03 8.01
CA ASN A 303 -22.51 17.12 7.03
C ASN A 303 -21.29 17.24 6.12
N ALA A 304 -20.07 17.03 6.65
CA ALA A 304 -18.84 17.05 5.86
C ALA A 304 -18.78 15.91 4.84
N GLY A 305 -19.39 14.76 5.13
CA GLY A 305 -19.50 13.63 4.20
C GLY A 305 -19.04 12.30 4.75
N CYS A 306 -18.61 12.22 6.02
CA CYS A 306 -18.25 10.97 6.66
C CYS A 306 -19.49 10.09 6.88
N ASN A 307 -19.40 8.81 6.49
CA ASN A 307 -20.56 7.90 6.45
C ASN A 307 -20.59 6.93 7.63
N LEU A 308 -19.42 6.45 8.06
CA LEU A 308 -19.29 5.34 9.00
C LEU A 308 -18.22 5.65 10.04
N GLU A 309 -18.61 5.58 11.31
CA GLU A 309 -17.68 5.67 12.44
C GLU A 309 -17.05 4.30 12.70
N LEU A 310 -15.71 4.29 12.66
CA LEU A 310 -14.88 3.16 13.07
C LEU A 310 -14.41 3.43 14.51
N SER A 311 -15.21 3.03 15.49
CA SER A 311 -14.84 3.11 16.91
C SER A 311 -14.07 1.85 17.35
N SER A 312 -13.52 1.81 18.56
CA SER A 312 -12.90 0.59 19.11
C SER A 312 -13.66 0.06 20.33
N ASN A 313 -13.45 0.64 21.52
CA ASN A 313 -14.04 0.18 22.77
C ASN A 313 -15.03 1.19 23.35
N GLU A 314 -15.50 2.14 22.54
CA GLU A 314 -16.49 3.12 23.00
C GLU A 314 -17.88 2.47 23.09
N VAL A 315 -18.43 2.51 24.31
CA VAL A 315 -19.80 2.07 24.56
C VAL A 315 -20.80 2.96 23.83
N ASP A 316 -20.53 4.27 23.84
CA ASP A 316 -21.32 5.31 23.19
C ASP A 316 -20.48 6.05 22.14
N PRO A 317 -20.33 5.49 20.91
CA PRO A 317 -19.68 6.17 19.80
C PRO A 317 -20.33 7.53 19.52
N VAL A 318 -19.59 8.45 18.91
CA VAL A 318 -20.05 9.83 18.68
C VAL A 318 -21.35 9.86 17.85
N TYR A 319 -21.50 8.94 16.89
CA TYR A 319 -22.67 8.87 16.03
C TYR A 319 -23.95 8.45 16.77
N PHE A 320 -23.88 7.99 18.03
CA PHE A 320 -25.08 7.77 18.84
C PHE A 320 -25.83 9.08 19.15
N ALA A 321 -25.15 10.23 19.09
CA ALA A 321 -25.77 11.55 19.27
C ALA A 321 -26.55 12.05 18.03
N MET A 322 -26.68 11.24 16.97
CA MET A 322 -27.30 11.63 15.70
C MET A 322 -28.77 12.06 15.83
N GLU A 323 -29.55 11.37 16.67
CA GLU A 323 -30.95 11.72 16.91
C GLU A 323 -31.08 13.07 17.60
N GLU A 324 -30.24 13.33 18.60
CA GLU A 324 -30.21 14.62 19.28
C GLU A 324 -29.78 15.74 18.31
N ALA A 325 -28.81 15.49 17.44
CA ALA A 325 -28.40 16.44 16.41
C ALA A 325 -29.54 16.76 15.42
N ILE A 326 -30.41 15.79 15.09
CA ILE A 326 -31.62 16.01 14.30
C ILE A 326 -32.64 16.84 15.07
N GLN A 327 -32.90 16.51 16.34
CA GLN A 327 -33.82 17.25 17.20
C GLN A 327 -33.40 18.72 17.37
N GLN A 328 -32.09 18.98 17.43
CA GLN A 328 -31.51 20.33 17.48
C GLN A 328 -31.43 21.03 16.10
N GLY A 329 -31.87 20.40 15.02
CA GLY A 329 -31.84 20.96 13.66
C GLY A 329 -30.44 21.07 13.04
N LYS A 330 -29.44 20.40 13.61
CA LYS A 330 -28.05 20.36 13.10
C LYS A 330 -27.84 19.31 12.01
N LEU A 331 -28.71 18.31 11.98
CA LEU A 331 -28.81 17.29 10.93
C LEU A 331 -30.27 17.15 10.47
N THR A 332 -30.45 16.61 9.27
CA THR A 332 -31.76 16.17 8.77
C THR A 332 -31.78 14.67 8.61
N GLU A 333 -32.95 14.06 8.73
CA GLU A 333 -33.11 12.62 8.47
C GLU A 333 -32.70 12.26 7.03
N ASP A 334 -33.03 13.10 6.05
CA ASP A 334 -32.61 12.93 4.65
C ASP A 334 -31.10 12.92 4.49
N MET A 335 -30.38 13.79 5.21
CA MET A 335 -28.91 13.80 5.20
C MET A 335 -28.38 12.46 5.71
N VAL A 336 -28.88 11.98 6.84
CA VAL A 336 -28.48 10.70 7.44
C VAL A 336 -28.80 9.52 6.52
N ARG A 337 -29.98 9.48 5.90
CA ARG A 337 -30.36 8.47 4.90
C ARG A 337 -29.44 8.51 3.68
N SER A 338 -29.03 9.70 3.23
CA SER A 338 -28.06 9.82 2.14
C SER A 338 -26.68 9.27 2.51
N ARG A 339 -26.30 9.32 3.80
CA ARG A 339 -25.01 8.79 4.27
C ARG A 339 -25.00 7.28 4.48
N VAL A 340 -26.11 6.67 4.85
CA VAL A 340 -26.18 5.20 4.99
C VAL A 340 -26.29 4.50 3.62
N LYS A 341 -26.86 5.16 2.60
CA LYS A 341 -27.10 4.57 1.27
C LYS A 341 -25.86 3.92 0.63
N PRO A 342 -24.68 4.58 0.57
CA PRO A 342 -23.48 3.95 0.00
C PRO A 342 -22.98 2.70 0.76
N LEU A 343 -23.28 2.59 2.07
CA LEU A 343 -22.93 1.40 2.86
C LEU A 343 -23.71 0.18 2.36
N PHE A 344 -25.03 0.31 2.22
CA PHE A 344 -25.87 -0.76 1.70
C PHE A 344 -25.67 -1.03 0.21
N TYR A 345 -25.37 0.00 -0.58
CA TYR A 345 -24.98 -0.18 -1.99
C TYR A 345 -23.74 -1.08 -2.09
N THR A 346 -22.73 -0.85 -1.26
CA THR A 346 -21.51 -1.68 -1.24
C THR A 346 -21.83 -3.12 -0.86
N ARG A 347 -22.64 -3.34 0.19
CA ARG A 347 -23.09 -4.67 0.63
C ARG A 347 -23.87 -5.41 -0.47
N MET A 348 -24.69 -4.71 -1.24
CA MET A 348 -25.36 -5.24 -2.44
C MET A 348 -24.35 -5.68 -3.51
N ARG A 349 -23.34 -4.85 -3.79
CA ARG A 349 -22.28 -5.21 -4.76
C ARG A 349 -21.40 -6.36 -4.28
N LEU A 350 -21.27 -6.57 -2.97
CA LEU A 350 -20.63 -7.76 -2.39
C LEU A 350 -21.50 -9.02 -2.48
N GLY A 351 -22.77 -8.87 -2.87
CA GLY A 351 -23.72 -9.94 -3.15
C GLY A 351 -24.50 -10.43 -1.93
N GLU A 352 -24.58 -9.64 -0.85
CA GLU A 352 -25.30 -10.03 0.37
C GLU A 352 -26.81 -10.23 0.16
N PHE A 353 -27.41 -9.47 -0.76
CA PHE A 353 -28.87 -9.43 -0.98
C PHE A 353 -29.32 -10.18 -2.23
N ASP A 354 -28.44 -10.97 -2.85
CA ASP A 354 -28.76 -11.79 -4.02
C ASP A 354 -28.70 -13.28 -3.64
N PRO A 355 -29.43 -14.16 -4.35
CA PRO A 355 -29.28 -15.60 -4.20
C PRO A 355 -27.81 -16.03 -4.30
N PRO A 356 -27.26 -16.81 -3.35
CA PRO A 356 -25.84 -17.18 -3.34
C PRO A 356 -25.36 -17.88 -4.63
N SER A 357 -26.27 -18.55 -5.34
CA SER A 357 -26.00 -19.21 -6.62
C SER A 357 -25.65 -18.25 -7.77
N MET A 358 -26.06 -16.98 -7.67
CA MET A 358 -25.75 -15.96 -8.70
C MET A 358 -24.34 -15.39 -8.55
N ASN A 359 -23.83 -15.33 -7.31
CA ASN A 359 -22.53 -14.75 -7.04
C ASN A 359 -21.43 -15.81 -7.20
N PRO A 360 -20.55 -15.72 -8.21
CA PRO A 360 -19.55 -16.76 -8.48
C PRO A 360 -18.55 -16.93 -7.34
N TYR A 361 -18.36 -15.91 -6.50
CA TYR A 361 -17.39 -15.92 -5.42
C TYR A 361 -17.86 -16.71 -4.19
N THR A 362 -19.13 -17.13 -4.12
CA THR A 362 -19.65 -17.97 -3.01
C THR A 362 -19.09 -19.39 -3.04
N LYS A 363 -18.49 -19.80 -4.17
CA LYS A 363 -17.87 -21.12 -4.37
C LYS A 363 -16.43 -21.21 -3.84
N LEU A 364 -15.82 -20.09 -3.45
CA LEU A 364 -14.48 -20.08 -2.86
C LEU A 364 -14.54 -20.69 -1.45
N ASP A 365 -13.62 -21.61 -1.15
CA ASP A 365 -13.51 -22.30 0.14
C ASP A 365 -12.06 -22.28 0.64
N LEU A 366 -11.85 -22.77 1.88
CA LEU A 366 -10.56 -22.68 2.57
C LEU A 366 -9.41 -23.43 1.88
N SER A 367 -9.65 -24.27 0.87
CA SER A 367 -8.58 -24.95 0.11
C SER A 367 -7.69 -23.99 -0.70
N VAL A 368 -8.16 -22.77 -0.97
CA VAL A 368 -7.39 -21.75 -1.70
C VAL A 368 -6.41 -20.99 -0.80
N VAL A 369 -6.60 -21.07 0.53
CA VAL A 369 -5.78 -20.35 1.51
C VAL A 369 -4.38 -20.93 1.53
N GLN A 370 -3.37 -20.07 1.35
CA GLN A 370 -1.96 -20.49 1.26
C GLN A 370 -1.72 -21.57 0.19
N SER A 371 -2.46 -21.53 -0.92
CA SER A 371 -2.28 -22.46 -2.03
C SER A 371 -0.84 -22.41 -2.59
N LYS A 372 -0.40 -23.48 -3.26
CA LYS A 372 0.92 -23.51 -3.92
C LYS A 372 1.11 -22.35 -4.91
N ALA A 373 0.04 -21.92 -5.58
CA ALA A 373 0.07 -20.78 -6.49
C ALA A 373 0.33 -19.47 -5.73
N HIS A 374 -0.31 -19.26 -4.59
CA HIS A 374 -0.09 -18.07 -3.76
C HIS A 374 1.31 -18.08 -3.09
N GLN A 375 1.80 -19.26 -2.69
CA GLN A 375 3.18 -19.42 -2.20
C GLN A 375 4.21 -19.05 -3.29
N ALA A 376 4.02 -19.53 -4.52
CA ALA A 376 4.88 -19.17 -5.65
C ALA A 376 4.82 -17.68 -5.96
N LEU A 377 3.63 -17.06 -5.88
CA LEU A 377 3.45 -15.62 -6.03
C LEU A 377 4.17 -14.84 -4.93
N ALA A 378 4.15 -15.31 -3.68
CA ALA A 378 4.87 -14.68 -2.57
C ALA A 378 6.39 -14.71 -2.78
N LEU A 379 6.93 -15.83 -3.30
CA LEU A 379 8.32 -15.94 -3.70
C LEU A 379 8.66 -14.98 -4.85
N GLU A 380 7.85 -14.95 -5.91
CA GLU A 380 8.04 -14.00 -7.02
C GLU A 380 8.02 -12.55 -6.53
N ALA A 381 7.07 -12.21 -5.65
CA ALA A 381 6.96 -10.86 -5.11
C ALA A 381 8.20 -10.46 -4.29
N ALA A 382 8.73 -11.37 -3.47
CA ALA A 382 9.96 -11.15 -2.70
C ALA A 382 11.19 -10.97 -3.62
N LEU A 383 11.34 -11.83 -4.64
CA LEU A 383 12.41 -11.69 -5.63
C LEU A 383 12.36 -10.33 -6.35
N LYS A 384 11.15 -9.87 -6.69
CA LYS A 384 10.93 -8.60 -7.37
C LYS A 384 11.03 -7.37 -6.46
N SER A 385 11.15 -7.54 -5.14
CA SER A 385 11.29 -6.43 -4.18
C SER A 385 12.73 -6.14 -3.75
N PHE A 386 13.70 -7.02 -4.05
CA PHE A 386 15.08 -6.85 -3.56
C PHE A 386 15.87 -5.89 -4.43
N VAL A 387 16.31 -4.79 -3.82
CA VAL A 387 17.09 -3.76 -4.48
C VAL A 387 18.57 -4.00 -4.21
N LEU A 388 19.32 -4.32 -5.26
CA LEU A 388 20.78 -4.40 -5.19
C LEU A 388 21.35 -2.97 -5.19
N LEU A 389 21.85 -2.51 -4.05
CA LEU A 389 22.37 -1.15 -3.90
C LEU A 389 23.81 -1.02 -4.37
N LYS A 390 24.61 -2.06 -4.13
CA LYS A 390 26.03 -2.14 -4.47
C LYS A 390 26.38 -3.55 -4.93
N ASN A 391 27.25 -3.68 -5.94
CA ASN A 391 27.78 -4.97 -6.42
C ASN A 391 29.14 -4.82 -7.13
N ASP A 392 30.16 -4.43 -6.37
CA ASP A 392 31.51 -4.18 -6.88
C ASP A 392 32.11 -5.44 -7.50
N GLY A 393 32.74 -5.27 -8.67
CA GLY A 393 33.40 -6.37 -9.37
C GLY A 393 32.47 -7.49 -9.82
N GLN A 394 31.14 -7.27 -9.83
CA GLN A 394 30.14 -8.33 -10.03
C GLN A 394 30.31 -9.48 -9.03
N PHE A 395 30.53 -9.13 -7.75
CA PHE A 395 30.71 -10.11 -6.68
C PHE A 395 29.54 -11.10 -6.59
N LEU A 396 28.31 -10.59 -6.68
CA LEU A 396 27.09 -11.38 -6.84
C LEU A 396 26.68 -11.49 -8.32
N PRO A 397 26.08 -12.62 -8.74
CA PRO A 397 25.73 -13.79 -7.93
C PRO A 397 26.94 -14.71 -7.66
N ARG A 398 26.84 -15.51 -6.61
CA ARG A 398 27.82 -16.57 -6.27
C ARG A 398 27.45 -17.87 -6.98
N LYS A 399 28.46 -18.71 -7.24
CA LYS A 399 28.22 -20.04 -7.86
C LYS A 399 27.80 -21.08 -6.83
N SER A 400 28.40 -21.03 -5.64
CA SER A 400 28.14 -21.93 -4.52
C SER A 400 28.63 -21.28 -3.22
N PHE A 401 28.20 -21.84 -2.09
CA PHE A 401 28.69 -21.48 -0.77
C PHE A 401 29.43 -22.68 -0.17
N ASN A 402 30.71 -22.52 0.17
CA ASN A 402 31.49 -23.57 0.82
C ASN A 402 31.59 -23.32 2.33
N SER A 403 31.98 -22.11 2.73
CA SER A 403 32.17 -21.70 4.12
C SER A 403 31.69 -20.28 4.31
N VAL A 404 30.60 -20.11 5.06
CA VAL A 404 29.91 -18.82 5.22
C VAL A 404 29.72 -18.51 6.69
N ALA A 405 29.88 -17.23 7.06
CA ALA A 405 29.34 -16.70 8.30
C ALA A 405 28.03 -15.95 8.04
N VAL A 406 27.00 -16.25 8.82
CA VAL A 406 25.75 -15.48 8.89
C VAL A 406 25.76 -14.70 10.19
N VAL A 407 25.66 -13.37 10.09
CA VAL A 407 25.84 -12.46 11.23
C VAL A 407 24.67 -11.49 11.34
N GLY A 408 24.31 -11.10 12.56
CA GLY A 408 23.41 -9.98 12.82
C GLY A 408 22.01 -10.37 13.30
N PRO A 409 21.30 -9.45 13.97
CA PRO A 409 20.05 -9.74 14.69
C PRO A 409 18.88 -10.10 13.75
N MET A 410 18.96 -9.75 12.47
CA MET A 410 17.90 -10.05 11.50
C MET A 410 18.06 -11.42 10.82
N ALA A 411 19.18 -12.12 11.05
CA ALA A 411 19.49 -13.36 10.36
C ALA A 411 18.55 -14.52 10.74
N ASN A 412 18.05 -14.55 11.97
CA ASN A 412 17.19 -15.62 12.48
C ASN A 412 15.97 -15.12 13.28
N ASN A 413 15.41 -13.98 12.87
CA ASN A 413 14.25 -13.38 13.52
C ASN A 413 13.07 -13.26 12.55
N ILE A 414 12.16 -14.23 12.57
CA ILE A 414 11.04 -14.29 11.64
C ILE A 414 10.10 -13.08 11.75
N GLN A 415 9.75 -12.64 12.96
CA GLN A 415 8.76 -11.58 13.17
C GLN A 415 9.19 -10.26 12.52
N GLN A 416 10.48 -9.94 12.60
CA GLN A 416 11.01 -8.69 12.09
C GLN A 416 11.13 -8.64 10.56
N LEU A 417 10.91 -9.76 9.86
CA LEU A 417 10.96 -9.85 8.40
C LEU A 417 9.60 -9.57 7.72
N PHE A 418 8.51 -9.47 8.50
CA PHE A 418 7.16 -9.36 7.96
C PHE A 418 6.66 -7.91 7.84
N GLY A 419 7.09 -7.00 8.73
CA GLY A 419 6.48 -5.68 8.85
C GLY A 419 5.05 -5.69 9.47
N ASP A 420 4.48 -4.52 9.70
CA ASP A 420 3.16 -4.34 10.33
C ASP A 420 2.02 -4.88 9.46
N TYR A 421 0.84 -5.09 10.06
CA TYR A 421 -0.36 -5.62 9.39
C TYR A 421 -0.07 -6.92 8.64
N SER A 422 0.52 -7.90 9.34
CA SER A 422 0.84 -9.20 8.78
C SER A 422 -0.28 -10.21 8.93
N PRO A 423 -0.56 -11.04 7.90
CA PRO A 423 -1.25 -12.30 8.10
C PRO A 423 -0.48 -13.22 9.05
N ASP A 424 -1.22 -14.10 9.73
CA ASP A 424 -0.65 -15.29 10.33
C ASP A 424 -0.20 -16.23 9.21
N VAL A 425 0.98 -16.84 9.35
CA VAL A 425 1.51 -17.78 8.36
C VAL A 425 1.81 -19.10 9.01
N ASN A 426 1.54 -20.20 8.28
CA ASN A 426 1.99 -21.51 8.70
C ASN A 426 3.52 -21.49 8.82
N PRO A 427 4.11 -21.73 10.00
CA PRO A 427 5.55 -21.61 10.19
C PRO A 427 6.37 -22.50 9.24
N ALA A 428 5.81 -23.62 8.77
CA ALA A 428 6.47 -24.50 7.81
C ALA A 428 6.69 -23.86 6.42
N LEU A 429 5.99 -22.77 6.11
CA LEU A 429 6.12 -22.02 4.85
C LEU A 429 7.12 -20.86 4.94
N THR A 430 7.75 -20.65 6.10
CA THR A 430 8.69 -19.55 6.27
C THR A 430 10.08 -20.06 6.61
N LYS A 431 11.10 -19.44 6.01
CA LYS A 431 12.50 -19.67 6.33
C LYS A 431 13.21 -18.35 6.63
N THR A 432 13.94 -18.31 7.73
CA THR A 432 14.86 -17.20 8.02
C THR A 432 16.09 -17.25 7.10
N PRO A 433 16.85 -16.15 6.95
CA PRO A 433 18.13 -16.18 6.26
C PRO A 433 19.05 -17.30 6.77
N LEU A 434 19.20 -17.44 8.09
CA LEU A 434 20.03 -18.49 8.68
C LEU A 434 19.59 -19.89 8.25
N GLN A 435 18.29 -20.19 8.33
CA GLN A 435 17.75 -21.48 7.92
C GLN A 435 17.94 -21.75 6.42
N ALA A 436 17.89 -20.72 5.59
CA ALA A 436 18.11 -20.85 4.16
C ALA A 436 19.59 -21.13 3.85
N PHE A 437 20.53 -20.43 4.51
CA PHE A 437 21.96 -20.71 4.38
C PHE A 437 22.34 -22.12 4.84
N GLN A 438 21.74 -22.62 5.93
CA GLN A 438 21.92 -24.01 6.39
C GLN A 438 21.64 -25.06 5.30
N GLN A 439 20.79 -24.75 4.33
CA GLN A 439 20.42 -25.67 3.24
C GLN A 439 21.41 -25.65 2.06
N VAL A 440 22.31 -24.67 2.00
CA VAL A 440 23.13 -24.42 0.80
C VAL A 440 24.63 -24.29 1.06
N THR A 441 25.07 -24.29 2.32
CA THR A 441 26.50 -24.32 2.67
C THR A 441 26.80 -25.53 3.57
N PRO A 442 27.89 -26.28 3.32
CA PRO A 442 28.31 -27.37 4.18
C PRO A 442 29.01 -26.89 5.47
N ASN A 443 29.55 -25.66 5.46
CA ASN A 443 30.15 -25.03 6.64
C ASN A 443 29.48 -23.68 6.89
N LEU A 444 28.75 -23.58 7.99
CA LEU A 444 28.03 -22.37 8.40
C LEU A 444 28.44 -22.00 9.82
N GLN A 445 28.90 -20.78 9.97
CA GLN A 445 29.08 -20.14 11.27
C GLN A 445 27.99 -19.11 11.48
N TYR A 446 27.54 -18.94 12.72
CA TYR A 446 26.48 -17.99 13.07
C TYR A 446 26.87 -17.17 14.28
N GLY A 447 26.59 -15.87 14.22
CA GLY A 447 26.67 -14.98 15.36
C GLY A 447 25.62 -13.88 15.26
N ALA A 448 24.64 -13.88 16.15
CA ALA A 448 23.63 -12.83 16.21
C ALA A 448 24.28 -11.47 16.52
N GLY A 449 25.24 -11.46 17.46
CA GLY A 449 25.91 -10.27 17.99
C GLY A 449 25.02 -9.43 18.90
N CYS A 450 23.73 -9.35 18.58
CA CYS A 450 22.70 -8.67 19.36
C CYS A 450 21.52 -9.62 19.62
N GLN A 451 20.89 -9.49 20.79
CA GLN A 451 19.72 -10.32 21.17
C GLN A 451 18.48 -10.01 20.33
N ASP A 452 18.31 -8.75 19.92
CA ASP A 452 17.21 -8.25 19.12
C ASP A 452 17.69 -7.18 18.13
N ASN A 453 16.79 -6.72 17.26
CA ASN A 453 17.05 -5.65 16.30
C ASN A 453 17.18 -4.27 16.94
N ARG A 454 16.71 -4.03 18.17
CA ARG A 454 17.05 -2.79 18.89
C ARG A 454 18.53 -2.73 19.26
N CYS A 455 19.16 -3.90 19.41
CA CYS A 455 20.60 -4.07 19.55
C CYS A 455 21.18 -3.22 20.69
N LYS A 456 20.48 -3.21 21.84
CA LYS A 456 20.92 -2.51 23.07
C LYS A 456 22.02 -3.27 23.81
N GLN A 457 22.06 -4.58 23.66
CA GLN A 457 23.10 -5.46 24.20
C GLN A 457 23.86 -6.09 23.04
N TYR A 458 25.17 -5.87 23.01
CA TYR A 458 26.04 -6.28 21.91
C TYR A 458 27.23 -7.11 22.41
N SER A 459 27.55 -8.19 21.69
CA SER A 459 28.66 -9.11 21.96
C SER A 459 29.65 -9.13 20.79
N SER A 460 30.76 -8.41 20.92
CA SER A 460 31.84 -8.43 19.92
C SER A 460 32.54 -9.78 19.83
N THR A 461 32.62 -10.52 20.94
CA THR A 461 33.20 -11.88 20.97
C THR A 461 32.43 -12.85 20.08
N GLU A 462 31.09 -12.75 20.05
CA GLU A 462 30.26 -13.59 19.18
C GLU A 462 30.55 -13.30 17.69
N ILE A 463 30.69 -12.02 17.35
CA ILE A 463 31.06 -11.59 15.99
C ILE A 463 32.44 -12.12 15.62
N GLN A 464 33.44 -11.93 16.49
CA GLN A 464 34.80 -12.40 16.26
C GLN A 464 34.85 -13.91 16.02
N GLN A 465 34.08 -14.69 16.78
CA GLN A 465 34.01 -16.15 16.62
C GLN A 465 33.35 -16.53 15.30
N ALA A 466 32.22 -15.93 14.96
CA ALA A 466 31.42 -16.29 13.78
C ALA A 466 32.14 -16.05 12.45
N VAL A 467 32.97 -15.01 12.35
CA VAL A 467 33.62 -14.63 11.07
C VAL A 467 35.00 -15.28 10.88
N LYS A 468 35.47 -16.07 11.85
CA LYS A 468 36.84 -16.62 11.82
C LYS A 468 36.93 -17.80 10.85
N GLY A 469 37.79 -17.68 9.84
CA GLY A 469 38.12 -18.79 8.94
C GLY A 469 37.02 -19.14 7.93
N VAL A 470 36.08 -18.22 7.66
CA VAL A 470 35.08 -18.36 6.59
C VAL A 470 35.55 -17.68 5.30
N GLU A 471 34.97 -18.08 4.16
CA GLU A 471 35.29 -17.51 2.84
C GLU A 471 34.46 -16.27 2.53
N GLU A 472 33.26 -16.15 3.10
CA GLU A 472 32.33 -15.04 2.89
C GLU A 472 31.51 -14.78 4.17
N VAL A 473 31.17 -13.52 4.44
CA VAL A 473 30.33 -13.10 5.57
C VAL A 473 29.07 -12.41 5.05
N TYR A 474 27.90 -12.78 5.57
CA TYR A 474 26.61 -12.15 5.26
C TYR A 474 26.05 -11.53 6.54
N VAL A 475 25.90 -10.19 6.55
CA VAL A 475 25.47 -9.42 7.72
C VAL A 475 24.04 -8.92 7.52
N PHE A 476 23.13 -9.33 8.40
CA PHE A 476 21.70 -9.06 8.34
C PHE A 476 21.32 -8.01 9.39
N LEU A 477 21.01 -6.81 8.93
CA LEU A 477 20.75 -5.62 9.73
C LEU A 477 19.40 -5.01 9.36
N GLY A 478 18.90 -4.08 10.16
CA GLY A 478 17.64 -3.42 9.85
C GLY A 478 16.88 -2.90 11.05
N THR A 479 15.69 -2.43 10.76
CA THR A 479 14.76 -1.80 11.71
C THR A 479 13.75 -2.79 12.25
N GLY A 480 13.18 -3.66 11.41
CA GLY A 480 12.03 -4.49 11.79
C GLY A 480 10.81 -3.66 12.21
N GLN A 481 9.78 -4.33 12.74
CA GLN A 481 8.55 -3.71 13.26
C GLN A 481 8.78 -2.95 14.58
N GLU A 482 9.86 -3.24 15.29
CA GLU A 482 10.12 -2.67 16.61
C GLU A 482 10.65 -1.23 16.60
N ILE A 483 11.18 -0.78 15.46
CA ILE A 483 11.86 0.51 15.32
C ILE A 483 11.07 1.48 14.45
N GLU A 484 10.42 0.99 13.40
CA GLU A 484 9.50 1.77 12.56
C GLU A 484 8.18 1.01 12.45
N SER A 485 7.12 1.58 13.02
CA SER A 485 5.80 0.97 13.07
C SER A 485 4.71 2.02 13.27
N GLU A 486 3.47 1.57 13.15
CA GLU A 486 2.33 2.37 13.57
C GLU A 486 2.48 2.90 15.00
N GLY A 487 2.30 4.21 15.19
CA GLY A 487 2.50 4.85 16.51
C GLY A 487 3.97 5.07 16.90
N ASN A 488 4.94 4.75 16.03
CA ASN A 488 6.37 4.81 16.36
C ASN A 488 7.23 5.32 15.17
N ASP A 489 7.44 6.64 15.10
CA ASP A 489 8.40 7.22 14.18
C ASP A 489 9.85 6.97 14.61
N ARG A 490 10.75 6.89 13.62
CA ARG A 490 12.19 6.82 13.88
C ARG A 490 12.73 8.18 14.33
N PRO A 491 13.63 8.24 15.33
CA PRO A 491 14.24 9.50 15.75
C PRO A 491 15.27 10.03 14.75
N ASN A 492 15.88 9.15 13.95
CA ASN A 492 16.92 9.47 12.98
C ASN A 492 16.98 8.36 11.90
N LEU A 493 18.02 8.39 11.05
CA LEU A 493 18.23 7.41 9.98
C LEU A 493 19.33 6.40 10.31
N GLU A 494 19.92 6.41 11.51
CA GLU A 494 21.02 5.52 11.85
C GLU A 494 20.57 4.06 11.95
N LEU A 495 21.53 3.15 11.79
CA LEU A 495 21.33 1.75 12.17
C LEU A 495 20.91 1.66 13.65
N PRO A 496 19.91 0.84 14.01
CA PRO A 496 19.42 0.79 15.39
C PRO A 496 20.48 0.31 16.39
N GLY A 497 20.56 0.99 17.54
CA GLY A 497 21.44 0.61 18.64
C GLY A 497 22.89 0.41 18.21
N MET A 498 23.46 -0.74 18.59
CA MET A 498 24.86 -1.09 18.31
C MET A 498 25.06 -1.77 16.94
N GLN A 499 24.06 -1.82 16.06
CA GLN A 499 24.19 -2.49 14.76
C GLN A 499 25.31 -1.89 13.88
N LYS A 500 25.55 -0.58 13.97
CA LYS A 500 26.69 0.07 13.32
C LYS A 500 28.03 -0.46 13.83
N GLN A 501 28.18 -0.59 15.15
CA GLN A 501 29.40 -1.14 15.76
C GLN A 501 29.58 -2.61 15.39
N LEU A 502 28.50 -3.41 15.44
CA LEU A 502 28.49 -4.80 15.01
C LEU A 502 29.02 -4.95 13.58
N LEU A 503 28.58 -4.09 12.66
CA LEU A 503 29.04 -4.11 11.28
C LEU A 503 30.52 -3.72 11.15
N LEU A 504 30.97 -2.68 11.85
CA LEU A 504 32.38 -2.27 11.85
C LEU A 504 33.29 -3.36 12.43
N ASP A 505 32.88 -3.99 13.53
CA ASP A 505 33.60 -5.12 14.14
C ASP A 505 33.61 -6.34 13.22
N THR A 506 32.49 -6.61 12.53
CA THR A 506 32.41 -7.68 11.53
C THR A 506 33.44 -7.48 10.42
N ILE A 507 33.50 -6.28 9.84
CA ILE A 507 34.48 -5.92 8.80
C ILE A 507 35.91 -6.09 9.33
N TYR A 508 36.18 -5.59 10.54
CA TYR A 508 37.49 -5.68 11.18
C TYR A 508 37.93 -7.13 11.43
N TYR A 509 37.08 -7.95 12.09
CA TYR A 509 37.42 -9.33 12.43
C TYR A 509 37.41 -10.28 11.23
N ALA A 510 36.66 -9.96 10.18
CA ALA A 510 36.70 -10.68 8.90
C ALA A 510 38.06 -10.51 8.18
N ASN A 511 38.86 -9.49 8.53
CA ASN A 511 40.26 -9.33 8.11
C ASN A 511 40.52 -9.57 6.61
N GLY A 512 39.76 -8.88 5.75
CA GLY A 512 39.86 -9.00 4.29
C GLY A 512 38.89 -10.01 3.66
N THR A 513 38.24 -10.87 4.44
CA THR A 513 37.13 -11.70 3.95
C THR A 513 35.97 -10.80 3.48
N PRO A 514 35.39 -11.04 2.29
CA PRO A 514 34.26 -10.26 1.78
C PRO A 514 33.05 -10.26 2.72
N VAL A 515 32.44 -9.08 2.90
CA VAL A 515 31.26 -8.87 3.74
C VAL A 515 30.10 -8.37 2.87
N VAL A 516 29.05 -9.17 2.73
CA VAL A 516 27.80 -8.78 2.07
C VAL A 516 26.83 -8.26 3.12
N VAL A 517 26.26 -7.08 2.90
CA VAL A 517 25.29 -6.47 3.81
C VAL A 517 23.88 -6.62 3.25
N VAL A 518 22.97 -7.18 4.05
CA VAL A 518 21.56 -7.37 3.72
C VAL A 518 20.71 -6.61 4.72
N LEU A 519 19.88 -5.71 4.23
CA LEU A 519 19.10 -4.77 5.04
C LEU A 519 17.61 -5.09 4.99
N PHE A 520 16.99 -5.18 6.16
CA PHE A 520 15.55 -5.33 6.35
C PHE A 520 14.95 -4.10 7.01
N ASN A 521 14.60 -3.12 6.20
CA ASN A 521 14.10 -1.81 6.60
C ASN A 521 13.15 -1.24 5.56
N ALA A 522 12.14 -0.50 5.99
CA ALA A 522 11.28 0.27 5.11
C ALA A 522 11.92 1.60 4.74
N GLY A 523 12.15 2.48 5.72
CA GLY A 523 12.75 3.79 5.47
C GLY A 523 14.27 3.73 5.33
N PRO A 524 14.92 4.73 4.72
CA PRO A 524 16.37 4.78 4.50
C PRO A 524 17.20 4.58 5.78
N LEU A 525 18.36 3.95 5.64
CA LEU A 525 19.37 3.81 6.71
C LEU A 525 20.67 4.52 6.32
N ASN A 526 21.30 5.20 7.27
CA ASN A 526 22.61 5.80 7.10
C ASN A 526 23.69 4.71 7.09
N ILE A 527 24.03 4.29 5.87
CA ILE A 527 25.11 3.32 5.59
C ILE A 527 26.23 3.95 4.75
N SER A 528 26.29 5.28 4.71
CA SER A 528 27.29 6.03 3.92
C SER A 528 28.75 5.68 4.25
N PHE A 529 29.00 5.21 5.47
CA PHE A 529 30.33 4.83 5.96
C PHE A 529 30.85 3.49 5.38
N ILE A 530 29.97 2.64 4.83
CA ILE A 530 30.38 1.36 4.20
C ILE A 530 30.36 1.40 2.66
N ASP A 531 29.69 2.38 2.06
CA ASP A 531 29.46 2.43 0.61
C ASP A 531 30.76 2.36 -0.21
N LYS A 532 31.85 2.94 0.33
CA LYS A 532 33.18 2.97 -0.33
C LYS A 532 34.17 1.92 0.18
N ILE A 533 33.78 1.03 1.10
CA ILE A 533 34.65 -0.02 1.62
C ILE A 533 34.69 -1.17 0.61
N THR A 534 35.88 -1.50 0.09
CA THR A 534 36.07 -2.57 -0.92
C THR A 534 35.83 -3.97 -0.35
N GLN A 535 36.06 -4.17 0.95
CA GLN A 535 35.70 -5.40 1.66
C GLN A 535 34.18 -5.62 1.74
N VAL A 536 33.38 -4.57 1.49
CA VAL A 536 31.91 -4.67 1.38
C VAL A 536 31.51 -4.60 -0.10
N PRO A 537 31.63 -5.70 -0.87
CA PRO A 537 31.40 -5.65 -2.30
C PRO A 537 29.92 -5.54 -2.66
N ALA A 538 29.00 -5.98 -1.78
CA ALA A 538 27.58 -5.99 -2.09
C ALA A 538 26.70 -5.53 -0.92
N ILE A 539 25.65 -4.78 -1.26
CA ILE A 539 24.63 -4.28 -0.32
C ILE A 539 23.27 -4.51 -0.97
N ILE A 540 22.35 -5.15 -0.25
CA ILE A 540 20.99 -5.45 -0.72
C ILE A 540 19.98 -4.87 0.27
N ALA A 541 19.02 -4.09 -0.22
CA ALA A 541 17.84 -3.71 0.54
C ALA A 541 16.68 -4.67 0.21
N CYS A 542 16.22 -5.42 1.21
CA CYS A 542 15.17 -6.42 1.08
C CYS A 542 13.81 -5.92 1.56
N PHE A 543 13.74 -4.77 2.24
CA PHE A 543 12.54 -4.31 2.93
C PHE A 543 12.02 -5.36 3.92
N PHE A 544 10.76 -5.76 3.84
CA PHE A 544 10.17 -6.82 4.64
C PHE A 544 9.52 -7.86 3.70
N PRO A 545 10.23 -8.94 3.33
CA PRO A 545 9.78 -9.90 2.32
C PRO A 545 8.79 -10.96 2.84
N ALA A 546 8.53 -10.98 4.14
CA ALA A 546 7.62 -11.90 4.81
C ALA A 546 8.00 -13.39 4.57
N GLN A 547 7.02 -14.24 4.23
CA GLN A 547 7.16 -15.69 4.31
C GLN A 547 8.25 -16.27 3.39
N ALA A 548 8.51 -15.64 2.25
CA ALA A 548 9.44 -16.16 1.24
C ALA A 548 10.89 -15.66 1.42
N THR A 549 11.21 -14.97 2.53
CA THR A 549 12.49 -14.28 2.73
C THR A 549 13.71 -15.15 2.47
N GLY A 550 13.83 -16.30 3.14
CA GLY A 550 15.00 -17.17 3.02
C GLY A 550 15.19 -17.73 1.61
N ASP A 551 14.12 -18.22 0.99
CA ASP A 551 14.18 -18.80 -0.36
C ASP A 551 14.50 -17.73 -1.42
N ALA A 552 13.84 -16.56 -1.36
CA ALA A 552 14.12 -15.44 -2.26
C ALA A 552 15.57 -14.95 -2.15
N LEU A 553 16.12 -14.90 -0.94
CA LEU A 553 17.49 -14.48 -0.70
C LEU A 553 18.50 -15.44 -1.35
N ILE A 554 18.33 -16.75 -1.14
CA ILE A 554 19.22 -17.75 -1.74
C ILE A 554 19.11 -17.73 -3.26
N ASP A 555 17.90 -17.58 -3.80
CA ASP A 555 17.70 -17.50 -5.24
C ASP A 555 18.42 -16.29 -5.84
N ILE A 556 18.32 -15.10 -5.22
CA ILE A 556 19.06 -13.91 -5.66
C ILE A 556 20.57 -14.09 -5.50
N LEU A 557 21.04 -14.58 -4.36
CA LEU A 557 22.49 -14.65 -4.09
C LEU A 557 23.20 -15.67 -4.98
N LEU A 558 22.52 -16.75 -5.37
CA LEU A 558 23.08 -17.80 -6.24
C LEU A 558 22.64 -17.69 -7.71
N ASN A 559 21.78 -16.72 -8.05
CA ASN A 559 21.05 -16.68 -9.32
C ASN A 559 20.39 -18.05 -9.62
N ARG A 560 19.80 -18.67 -8.59
CA ARG A 560 19.05 -19.92 -8.75
C ARG A 560 17.76 -19.61 -9.49
N ASN A 561 17.32 -20.52 -10.35
CA ASN A 561 16.10 -20.36 -11.15
C ASN A 561 16.08 -19.10 -12.05
N GLY A 562 17.24 -18.51 -12.34
CA GLY A 562 17.32 -17.27 -13.12
C GLY A 562 16.91 -16.01 -12.36
N ALA A 563 16.96 -16.03 -11.02
CA ALA A 563 16.66 -14.87 -10.19
C ALA A 563 17.74 -13.79 -10.33
N VAL A 564 17.39 -12.73 -11.05
CA VAL A 564 18.22 -11.53 -11.22
C VAL A 564 17.55 -10.33 -10.55
N PRO A 565 18.24 -9.58 -9.67
CA PRO A 565 17.65 -8.38 -9.06
C PRO A 565 17.38 -7.32 -10.13
N SER A 566 16.20 -6.70 -10.04
CA SER A 566 15.76 -5.62 -10.93
C SER A 566 14.84 -4.63 -10.23
N ALA A 567 14.68 -4.75 -8.90
CA ALA A 567 13.88 -3.81 -8.12
C ALA A 567 14.58 -2.45 -8.05
N ARG A 568 13.78 -1.39 -7.90
CA ARG A 568 14.23 0.00 -7.84
C ARG A 568 13.75 0.64 -6.54
N LEU A 569 14.52 1.54 -5.94
CA LEU A 569 14.09 2.23 -4.72
C LEU A 569 12.84 3.10 -4.98
N PRO A 570 11.73 2.89 -4.25
CA PRO A 570 10.53 3.74 -4.35
C PRO A 570 10.64 4.99 -3.47
N ILE A 571 11.77 5.20 -2.78
CA ILE A 571 12.07 6.32 -1.90
C ILE A 571 13.52 6.75 -2.05
N THR A 572 13.78 8.05 -1.91
CA THR A 572 15.13 8.60 -1.89
C THR A 572 15.80 8.28 -0.56
N TRP A 573 17.05 7.78 -0.61
CA TRP A 573 17.89 7.61 0.56
C TRP A 573 18.81 8.83 0.71
N PRO A 574 18.51 9.77 1.62
CA PRO A 574 19.44 10.87 1.90
C PRO A 574 20.74 10.32 2.52
N MET A 575 21.84 11.07 2.36
CA MET A 575 23.12 10.73 2.99
C MET A 575 23.06 10.81 4.52
N THR A 576 22.45 11.87 5.05
CA THR A 576 22.30 12.10 6.49
C THR A 576 20.95 12.72 6.81
N ILE A 577 20.59 12.71 8.10
CA ILE A 577 19.34 13.34 8.57
C ILE A 577 19.32 14.87 8.34
N ASP A 578 20.49 15.52 8.23
CA ASP A 578 20.59 16.97 8.02
C ASP A 578 20.02 17.43 6.66
N GLN A 579 19.87 16.49 5.73
CA GLN A 579 19.25 16.72 4.43
C GLN A 579 17.71 16.67 4.49
N VAL A 580 17.13 16.32 5.63
CA VAL A 580 15.69 16.08 5.79
C VAL A 580 15.07 17.19 6.65
N PRO A 581 14.11 17.97 6.12
CA PRO A 581 13.39 18.97 6.91
C PRO A 581 12.66 18.36 8.14
N PRO A 582 12.28 19.15 9.16
CA PRO A 582 11.56 18.64 10.33
C PRO A 582 10.29 17.88 9.96
N ILE A 583 10.00 16.74 10.60
CA ILE A 583 8.84 15.89 10.26
C ILE A 583 7.50 16.61 10.37
N THR A 584 7.38 17.68 11.17
CA THR A 584 6.17 18.50 11.25
C THR A 584 6.01 19.50 10.09
N ASN A 585 7.07 19.73 9.30
CA ASN A 585 6.99 20.58 8.11
C ASN A 585 6.40 19.79 6.94
N TYR A 586 5.23 20.24 6.50
CA TYR A 586 4.43 19.65 5.42
C TYR A 586 4.55 20.38 4.08
N THR A 587 5.41 21.39 3.96
CA THR A 587 5.80 21.89 2.65
C THR A 587 6.63 20.85 1.91
N MET A 588 6.52 20.84 0.58
CA MET A 588 7.32 19.93 -0.25
C MET A 588 8.72 20.46 -0.57
N VAL A 589 9.08 21.65 -0.11
CA VAL A 589 10.42 22.23 -0.32
C VAL A 589 11.50 21.33 0.28
N GLY A 590 12.45 20.87 -0.53
CA GLY A 590 13.53 20.00 -0.08
C GLY A 590 13.10 18.56 0.23
N ARG A 591 11.89 18.14 -0.17
CA ARG A 591 11.33 16.81 0.11
C ARG A 591 11.29 15.94 -1.14
N THR A 592 11.52 14.63 -0.97
CA THR A 592 11.44 13.61 -2.04
C THR A 592 12.35 13.93 -3.23
N TYR A 593 12.50 13.02 -4.19
CA TYR A 593 13.26 13.33 -5.40
C TYR A 593 12.71 14.54 -6.19
N ARG A 594 11.41 14.85 -6.04
CA ARG A 594 10.72 15.92 -6.78
C ARG A 594 11.22 17.31 -6.41
N TYR A 595 11.66 17.54 -5.17
CA TYR A 595 12.03 18.88 -4.68
C TYR A 595 13.33 18.89 -3.88
N PHE A 596 14.02 17.76 -3.80
CA PHE A 596 15.30 17.65 -3.09
C PHE A 596 16.43 18.33 -3.87
N ASN A 597 17.18 19.20 -3.19
CA ASN A 597 18.29 19.95 -3.77
C ASN A 597 19.67 19.34 -3.45
N GLY A 598 19.72 18.31 -2.59
CA GLY A 598 20.96 17.68 -2.18
C GLY A 598 21.37 16.53 -3.12
N VAL A 599 22.50 15.91 -2.78
CA VAL A 599 22.91 14.63 -3.37
C VAL A 599 22.47 13.52 -2.42
N PRO A 600 21.64 12.55 -2.87
CA PRO A 600 21.26 11.42 -2.04
C PRO A 600 22.38 10.37 -1.98
N LEU A 601 22.33 9.50 -0.98
CA LEU A 601 23.16 8.28 -0.96
C LEU A 601 22.72 7.33 -2.07
N TYR A 602 21.41 7.06 -2.15
CA TYR A 602 20.80 6.38 -3.29
C TYR A 602 19.54 7.15 -3.71
N PRO A 603 19.42 7.54 -4.99
CA PRO A 603 18.28 8.30 -5.47
C PRO A 603 17.02 7.42 -5.64
N PHE A 604 15.85 8.05 -5.77
CA PHE A 604 14.63 7.36 -6.20
C PHE A 604 14.86 6.67 -7.56
N GLY A 605 14.25 5.50 -7.74
CA GLY A 605 14.38 4.70 -8.95
C GLY A 605 15.72 3.96 -9.07
N TYR A 606 16.61 4.03 -8.08
CA TYR A 606 17.93 3.36 -8.11
C TYR A 606 17.83 1.87 -7.79
N GLY A 607 18.62 1.06 -8.51
CA GLY A 607 18.82 -0.36 -8.25
C GLY A 607 19.76 -0.96 -9.29
N LEU A 608 20.61 -1.90 -8.88
CA LEU A 608 21.50 -2.60 -9.79
C LEU A 608 20.89 -3.92 -10.23
N SER A 609 21.44 -4.46 -11.30
CA SER A 609 21.13 -5.79 -11.82
C SER A 609 22.42 -6.59 -12.01
N TYR A 610 22.31 -7.90 -12.18
CA TYR A 610 23.45 -8.75 -12.61
C TYR A 610 23.74 -8.62 -14.10
N THR A 611 22.88 -7.92 -14.85
CA THR A 611 23.12 -7.55 -16.24
C THR A 611 23.10 -6.02 -16.41
N ARG A 612 23.33 -5.55 -17.64
CA ARG A 612 23.31 -4.12 -17.99
C ARG A 612 22.36 -3.87 -19.13
N PHE A 613 21.71 -2.72 -19.09
CA PHE A 613 20.78 -2.28 -20.13
C PHE A 613 21.25 -0.98 -20.75
N ASP A 614 21.12 -0.90 -22.07
CA ASP A 614 21.36 0.31 -22.86
C ASP A 614 20.03 0.86 -23.39
N TYR A 615 19.89 2.18 -23.35
CA TYR A 615 18.70 2.89 -23.81
C TYR A 615 19.06 3.66 -25.08
N SER A 616 18.29 3.46 -26.15
CA SER A 616 18.53 4.13 -27.43
C SER A 616 17.21 4.49 -28.14
N ASN A 617 17.32 5.24 -29.24
CA ASN A 617 16.19 5.52 -30.14
C ASN A 617 14.94 6.10 -29.46
N LEU A 618 15.10 7.01 -28.50
CA LEU A 618 13.98 7.76 -27.92
C LEU A 618 13.28 8.58 -29.02
N LYS A 619 12.02 8.24 -29.28
CA LYS A 619 11.17 8.90 -30.29
C LYS A 619 9.97 9.52 -29.61
N ILE A 620 9.88 10.84 -29.68
CA ILE A 620 8.73 11.63 -29.25
C ILE A 620 8.39 12.68 -30.31
N PRO A 621 7.15 13.16 -30.40
CA PRO A 621 6.83 14.31 -31.24
C PRO A 621 7.58 15.55 -30.76
N THR A 622 8.03 16.40 -31.70
CA THR A 622 8.71 17.67 -31.39
C THR A 622 7.75 18.72 -30.83
N SER A 623 6.44 18.54 -31.01
CA SER A 623 5.41 19.38 -30.41
C SER A 623 4.08 18.67 -30.27
N ILE A 624 3.29 19.09 -29.28
CA ILE A 624 1.90 18.66 -29.06
C ILE A 624 1.01 19.88 -28.77
N MET A 625 -0.31 19.75 -28.94
CA MET A 625 -1.27 20.75 -28.47
C MET A 625 -1.55 20.54 -26.97
N ALA A 626 -1.73 21.62 -26.21
CA ALA A 626 -2.13 21.51 -24.81
C ALA A 626 -3.45 20.73 -24.64
N GLY A 627 -3.46 19.79 -23.70
CA GLY A 627 -4.57 18.87 -23.45
C GLY A 627 -4.51 17.56 -24.24
N MET A 628 -3.48 17.36 -25.07
CA MET A 628 -3.21 16.07 -25.72
C MET A 628 -2.20 15.27 -24.89
N ASP A 629 -2.38 13.96 -24.86
CA ASP A 629 -1.36 13.03 -24.35
C ASP A 629 -0.13 13.06 -25.27
N LEU A 630 1.06 12.88 -24.69
CA LEU A 630 2.29 12.64 -25.43
C LEU A 630 2.56 11.14 -25.47
N THR A 631 2.60 10.57 -26.67
CA THR A 631 2.98 9.17 -26.89
C THR A 631 4.38 9.10 -27.47
N GLY A 632 5.19 8.15 -27.01
CA GLY A 632 6.54 7.95 -27.51
C GLY A 632 7.00 6.50 -27.37
N SER A 633 8.21 6.24 -27.86
CA SER A 633 8.85 4.94 -27.74
C SER A 633 10.34 5.07 -27.42
N VAL A 634 10.91 4.07 -26.77
CA VAL A 634 12.36 3.95 -26.54
C VAL A 634 12.78 2.48 -26.67
N ASP A 635 13.97 2.25 -27.21
CA ASP A 635 14.54 0.91 -27.32
C ASP A 635 15.40 0.62 -26.09
N ILE A 636 15.20 -0.56 -25.50
CA ILE A 636 15.96 -1.04 -24.34
C ILE A 636 16.65 -2.35 -24.72
N SER A 637 17.97 -2.37 -24.66
CA SER A 637 18.78 -3.53 -25.04
C SER A 637 19.49 -4.13 -23.84
N ASN A 638 19.39 -5.44 -23.64
CA ASN A 638 20.20 -6.14 -22.65
C ASN A 638 21.59 -6.41 -23.23
N ILE A 639 22.57 -5.62 -22.79
CA ILE A 639 23.96 -5.64 -23.27
C ILE A 639 24.90 -6.41 -22.33
N GLY A 640 24.35 -7.07 -21.30
CA GLY A 640 25.11 -7.90 -20.37
C GLY A 640 24.96 -9.40 -20.64
N GLY A 641 25.40 -10.21 -19.68
CA GLY A 641 25.52 -11.67 -19.84
C GLY A 641 24.36 -12.50 -19.28
N MET A 642 23.32 -11.88 -18.72
CA MET A 642 22.19 -12.59 -18.09
C MET A 642 20.85 -12.01 -18.55
N ALA A 643 19.88 -12.88 -18.82
CA ALA A 643 18.50 -12.45 -19.05
C ALA A 643 17.93 -11.90 -17.73
N ALA A 644 17.21 -10.79 -17.81
CA ALA A 644 16.66 -10.13 -16.63
C ALA A 644 15.46 -9.26 -17.02
N GLU A 645 14.73 -8.81 -16.01
CA GLU A 645 13.77 -7.74 -16.19
C GLU A 645 14.47 -6.37 -16.05
N GLU A 646 13.96 -5.37 -16.76
CA GLU A 646 14.34 -3.98 -16.61
C GLU A 646 13.12 -3.15 -16.23
N VAL A 647 13.32 -2.17 -15.34
CA VAL A 647 12.30 -1.17 -14.99
C VAL A 647 12.65 0.13 -15.71
N TYR A 648 11.95 0.42 -16.79
CA TYR A 648 12.08 1.71 -17.46
C TYR A 648 11.29 2.78 -16.71
N GLN A 649 11.81 4.00 -16.71
CA GLN A 649 11.25 5.14 -16.03
C GLN A 649 11.29 6.35 -16.98
N ILE A 650 10.14 7.01 -17.14
CA ILE A 650 9.98 8.20 -17.96
C ILE A 650 9.68 9.38 -17.04
N TYR A 651 10.49 10.43 -17.16
CA TYR A 651 10.35 11.65 -16.36
C TYR A 651 10.10 12.86 -17.25
N ILE A 652 9.39 13.85 -16.72
CA ILE A 652 9.20 15.15 -17.35
C ILE A 652 9.74 16.28 -16.49
N ARG A 653 10.11 17.38 -17.15
CA ARG A 653 10.54 18.62 -16.51
C ARG A 653 10.01 19.83 -17.29
N TRP A 654 9.45 20.79 -16.56
CA TRP A 654 9.09 22.10 -17.10
C TRP A 654 10.34 22.99 -17.17
N MET A 655 10.59 23.61 -18.33
CA MET A 655 11.77 24.45 -18.52
C MET A 655 11.59 25.87 -17.99
N GLN A 656 10.38 26.43 -18.15
CA GLN A 656 10.04 27.80 -17.76
C GLN A 656 8.62 27.86 -17.16
N PRO A 657 8.37 27.15 -16.05
CA PRO A 657 7.05 27.14 -15.42
C PRO A 657 6.74 28.51 -14.79
N SER A 658 5.47 28.95 -14.84
CA SER A 658 5.07 30.23 -14.21
C SER A 658 5.00 30.17 -12.68
N VAL A 659 5.12 28.98 -12.12
CA VAL A 659 4.93 28.65 -10.71
C VAL A 659 5.94 27.59 -10.27
N THR A 660 6.10 27.40 -8.96
CA THR A 660 6.92 26.30 -8.45
C THR A 660 6.35 24.94 -8.85
N VAL A 661 7.21 24.10 -9.40
CA VAL A 661 6.97 22.72 -9.85
C VAL A 661 8.12 21.82 -9.37
N PRO A 662 7.96 20.49 -9.42
CA PRO A 662 9.07 19.56 -9.21
C PRO A 662 10.28 19.84 -10.13
N HIS A 663 11.48 19.49 -9.67
CA HIS A 663 12.69 19.45 -10.50
C HIS A 663 12.54 18.46 -11.67
N ILE A 664 11.94 17.30 -11.37
CA ILE A 664 11.56 16.23 -12.28
C ILE A 664 10.33 15.52 -11.72
N GLN A 665 9.54 14.89 -12.58
CA GLN A 665 8.37 14.12 -12.18
C GLN A 665 8.25 12.84 -12.99
N LEU A 666 8.09 11.70 -12.32
CA LEU A 666 7.77 10.43 -12.95
C LEU A 666 6.42 10.54 -13.68
N ALA A 667 6.40 10.11 -14.93
CA ALA A 667 5.26 10.26 -15.82
C ALA A 667 4.84 8.96 -16.51
N ASP A 668 5.74 7.97 -16.60
CA ASP A 668 5.43 6.60 -16.99
C ASP A 668 6.51 5.65 -16.46
N PHE A 669 6.15 4.40 -16.21
CA PHE A 669 7.11 3.34 -15.89
C PHE A 669 6.47 1.98 -16.19
N ASN A 670 7.31 0.98 -16.45
CA ASN A 670 6.88 -0.41 -16.41
C ASN A 670 8.09 -1.33 -16.27
N ARG A 671 7.81 -2.59 -15.99
CA ARG A 671 8.78 -3.68 -15.88
C ARG A 671 8.69 -4.59 -17.09
N VAL A 672 9.81 -4.86 -17.75
CA VAL A 672 9.86 -5.64 -19.00
C VAL A 672 10.97 -6.69 -18.95
N ALA A 673 10.67 -7.93 -19.35
CA ALA A 673 11.67 -8.98 -19.47
C ALA A 673 12.46 -8.84 -20.78
N ILE A 674 13.80 -8.93 -20.72
CA ILE A 674 14.68 -8.79 -21.88
C ILE A 674 15.76 -9.88 -21.84
N GLY A 675 15.76 -10.75 -22.86
CA GLY A 675 16.78 -11.79 -23.01
C GLY A 675 18.16 -11.21 -23.35
N VAL A 676 19.21 -12.01 -23.18
CA VAL A 676 20.60 -11.62 -23.47
C VAL A 676 20.74 -11.19 -24.94
N GLY A 677 21.31 -9.99 -25.16
CA GLY A 677 21.51 -9.45 -26.51
C GLY A 677 20.23 -9.03 -27.23
N GLN A 678 19.07 -9.12 -26.59
CA GLN A 678 17.79 -8.71 -27.18
C GLN A 678 17.52 -7.23 -26.92
N THR A 679 16.78 -6.63 -27.85
CA THR A 679 16.25 -5.28 -27.76
C THR A 679 14.72 -5.34 -27.74
N VAL A 680 14.11 -4.60 -26.84
CA VAL A 680 12.65 -4.41 -26.78
C VAL A 680 12.35 -2.93 -26.96
N THR A 681 11.47 -2.61 -27.90
CA THR A 681 10.89 -1.27 -28.02
C THR A 681 9.70 -1.15 -27.07
N VAL A 682 9.78 -0.26 -26.09
CA VAL A 682 8.66 0.04 -25.19
C VAL A 682 7.94 1.29 -25.66
N ASN A 683 6.62 1.26 -25.61
CA ASN A 683 5.78 2.42 -25.88
C ASN A 683 5.28 3.00 -24.54
N PHE A 684 5.36 4.31 -24.39
CA PHE A 684 4.92 5.01 -23.19
C PHE A 684 3.96 6.14 -23.54
N THR A 685 3.16 6.55 -22.56
CA THR A 685 2.22 7.68 -22.69
C THR A 685 2.33 8.60 -21.48
N VAL A 686 2.73 9.85 -21.72
CA VAL A 686 2.63 10.91 -20.72
C VAL A 686 1.25 11.56 -20.85
N LYS A 687 0.42 11.37 -19.83
CA LYS A 687 -0.93 11.96 -19.80
C LYS A 687 -0.88 13.47 -19.78
N ALA A 688 -1.83 14.11 -20.48
CA ALA A 688 -1.96 15.56 -20.49
C ALA A 688 -2.03 16.16 -19.06
N GLU A 689 -2.77 15.49 -18.17
CA GLU A 689 -2.89 15.88 -16.75
C GLU A 689 -1.52 15.94 -16.05
N SER A 690 -0.56 15.06 -16.39
CA SER A 690 0.77 15.04 -15.78
C SER A 690 1.63 16.25 -16.15
N MET A 691 1.35 16.91 -17.29
CA MET A 691 2.07 18.09 -17.76
C MET A 691 1.46 19.41 -17.25
N ALA A 692 0.34 19.35 -16.53
CA ALA A 692 -0.34 20.52 -16.00
C ALA A 692 0.34 21.05 -14.72
N VAL A 693 0.24 22.35 -14.51
CA VAL A 693 0.64 23.02 -13.27
C VAL A 693 -0.60 23.53 -12.54
N TRP A 694 -0.62 23.40 -11.22
CA TRP A 694 -1.62 24.05 -10.38
C TRP A 694 -1.24 25.52 -10.23
N ILE A 695 -2.12 26.43 -10.62
CA ILE A 695 -1.82 27.86 -10.55
C ILE A 695 -2.22 28.41 -9.17
N ASP A 696 -3.52 28.40 -8.87
CA ASP A 696 -4.13 28.77 -7.60
C ASP A 696 -5.61 28.33 -7.59
N ALA A 697 -6.30 28.47 -6.47
CA ALA A 697 -7.72 28.08 -6.35
C ALA A 697 -8.68 28.86 -7.29
N ASN A 698 -8.26 30.03 -7.80
CA ASN A 698 -9.07 30.83 -8.72
C ASN A 698 -8.88 30.36 -10.16
N ARG A 699 -7.65 30.04 -10.56
CA ARG A 699 -7.26 29.69 -11.95
C ARG A 699 -7.17 28.18 -12.22
N GLY A 700 -7.04 27.34 -11.20
CA GLY A 700 -7.03 25.88 -11.33
C GLY A 700 -5.79 25.30 -12.03
N TRP A 701 -5.99 24.17 -12.71
CA TRP A 701 -4.98 23.47 -13.50
C TRP A 701 -4.84 24.07 -14.90
N VAL A 702 -3.61 24.36 -15.28
CA VAL A 702 -3.27 24.87 -16.62
C VAL A 702 -2.12 24.05 -17.19
N ILE A 703 -2.26 23.64 -18.44
CA ILE A 703 -1.14 23.17 -19.25
C ILE A 703 -0.58 24.42 -19.95
N GLU A 704 0.65 24.78 -19.62
CA GLU A 704 1.28 26.00 -20.13
C GLU A 704 1.92 25.78 -21.48
N GLN A 705 1.81 26.76 -22.38
CA GLN A 705 2.66 26.82 -23.56
C GLN A 705 4.12 26.94 -23.14
N GLY A 706 4.99 26.11 -23.72
CA GLY A 706 6.42 26.18 -23.45
C GLY A 706 7.14 24.89 -23.78
N TYR A 707 8.47 24.93 -23.63
CA TYR A 707 9.30 23.76 -23.79
C TYR A 707 9.26 22.89 -22.52
N MET A 708 9.18 21.58 -22.73
CA MET A 708 9.37 20.58 -21.69
C MET A 708 10.45 19.60 -22.12
N SER A 709 11.17 19.07 -21.15
CA SER A 709 12.12 17.97 -21.35
C SER A 709 11.48 16.67 -20.88
N LEU A 710 11.70 15.61 -21.65
CA LEU A 710 11.40 14.23 -21.31
C LEU A 710 12.70 13.46 -21.17
N TYR A 711 12.80 12.65 -20.12
CA TYR A 711 13.93 11.79 -19.85
C TYR A 711 13.48 10.32 -19.85
N ALA A 712 14.30 9.44 -20.40
CA ALA A 712 14.08 7.99 -20.39
C ALA A 712 15.33 7.26 -19.88
N GLY A 713 15.15 6.34 -18.93
CA GLY A 713 16.23 5.52 -18.39
C GLY A 713 15.75 4.55 -17.30
N GLY A 714 16.70 3.83 -16.68
CA GLY A 714 16.43 2.87 -15.60
C GLY A 714 16.50 3.46 -14.18
N ILE A 715 16.57 4.79 -14.05
CA ILE A 715 16.77 5.52 -12.79
C ILE A 715 16.29 6.97 -12.99
N GLN A 716 16.01 7.68 -11.89
CA GLN A 716 15.76 9.11 -11.98
C GLN A 716 16.91 9.87 -12.69
N PRO A 717 16.61 11.00 -13.36
CA PRO A 717 17.64 11.80 -14.02
C PRO A 717 18.71 12.42 -13.11
N PHE A 718 19.78 12.92 -13.74
CA PHE A 718 20.88 13.67 -13.15
C PHE A 718 21.76 12.88 -12.17
N GLN A 719 21.80 11.56 -12.32
CA GLN A 719 22.62 10.68 -11.49
C GLN A 719 23.89 10.28 -12.24
N LYS A 720 25.04 10.31 -11.55
CA LYS A 720 26.29 9.78 -12.11
C LYS A 720 26.21 8.25 -12.02
N GLY A 721 26.00 7.59 -13.17
CA GLY A 721 25.62 6.19 -13.23
C GLY A 721 26.60 5.23 -12.55
N ALA A 722 26.09 4.45 -11.58
CA ALA A 722 26.79 3.33 -10.98
C ALA A 722 26.95 2.10 -11.92
N ASN A 723 26.51 2.21 -13.19
CA ASN A 723 26.58 1.13 -14.18
C ASN A 723 26.66 1.62 -15.65
N GLY A 724 26.99 2.89 -15.88
CA GLY A 724 27.05 3.43 -17.25
C GLY A 724 25.70 3.73 -17.90
N TYR A 725 24.61 3.79 -17.12
CA TYR A 725 23.32 4.30 -17.61
C TYR A 725 23.50 5.75 -18.10
N GLN A 726 23.32 5.95 -19.40
CA GLN A 726 23.21 7.27 -20.00
C GLN A 726 21.73 7.57 -20.19
N GLU A 727 21.21 8.56 -19.46
CA GLU A 727 19.82 8.99 -19.64
C GLU A 727 19.63 9.57 -21.05
N LEU A 728 18.57 9.17 -21.73
CA LEU A 728 18.16 9.83 -22.96
C LEU A 728 17.31 11.04 -22.61
N VAL A 729 17.52 12.14 -23.31
CA VAL A 729 16.73 13.37 -23.16
C VAL A 729 16.22 13.83 -24.51
N ALA A 730 14.96 14.26 -24.53
CA ALA A 730 14.36 14.92 -25.68
C ALA A 730 13.52 16.11 -25.21
N THR A 731 13.53 17.18 -26.01
CA THR A 731 12.74 18.39 -25.73
C THR A 731 11.58 18.47 -26.72
N PHE A 732 10.40 18.83 -26.23
CA PHE A 732 9.23 19.07 -27.07
C PHE A 732 8.51 20.36 -26.66
N LEU A 733 7.79 20.95 -27.61
CA LEU A 733 7.00 22.17 -27.41
C LEU A 733 5.53 21.83 -27.14
N ILE A 734 4.99 22.30 -26.02
CA ILE A 734 3.55 22.41 -25.84
C ILE A 734 3.08 23.68 -26.54
N LYS A 735 2.18 23.52 -27.51
CA LYS A 735 1.55 24.61 -28.26
C LYS A 735 0.29 25.08 -27.55
N GLN A 736 0.22 26.40 -27.34
CA GLN A 736 -0.85 27.12 -26.64
C GLN A 736 -0.99 26.71 -25.17
N SER A 737 -1.49 27.63 -24.34
CA SER A 737 -1.87 27.30 -22.98
C SER A 737 -3.31 26.83 -22.95
N ARG A 738 -3.64 25.88 -22.07
CA ARG A 738 -5.01 25.37 -21.90
C ARG A 738 -5.35 25.22 -20.43
N PHE A 739 -6.45 25.84 -20.02
CA PHE A 739 -7.10 25.53 -18.76
C PHE A 739 -7.77 24.15 -18.87
N ILE A 740 -7.45 23.24 -17.94
CA ILE A 740 -7.99 21.87 -17.95
C ILE A 740 -8.98 21.61 -16.80
N GLY A 741 -9.40 22.66 -16.10
CA GLY A 741 -10.34 22.57 -15.01
C GLY A 741 -9.72 23.00 -13.69
N LYS A 742 -10.57 23.20 -12.68
CA LYS A 742 -10.10 23.24 -11.29
C LYS A 742 -9.90 21.83 -10.72
N TYR A 743 -10.29 20.80 -11.50
CA TYR A 743 -10.61 19.44 -11.05
C TYR A 743 -10.08 18.37 -11.99
#